data_AF-A0A4Q0I6L0-F1
#
_entry.id   AF-A0A4Q0I6L0-F1
#
_cell.length_a   1.000
_cell.length_b   1.000
_cell.length_c   1.000
_cell.angle_alpha   90.00
_cell.angle_beta   90.00
_cell.angle_gamma   90.00
#
_symmetry.space_group_name_H-M   'P 1'
#
loop_
_entity.id
_entity.type
_entity.pdbx_description
1 polymer ?
#
loop_
_entity_poly.entity_id
_entity_poly.type
_entity_poly.pdbx_seq_one_letter_code
_entity_poly.pdbx_strand_id
1 'polypeptide(L)'
;MIKRLLYKESTLLLIVCFLMQIISATVIGGDVYASSEGIRVEFYNGDVGDSVGALCTNFKVINTGSSTVALSDIKLRYYFTDDGVSPISVFIDYAENSGSGINSCITYTIKDTNSSDANKYIEFGFNTAAGSLAPDTYALVRARVYQSGYNQVFTQTNDYSFCKKNINFAEWDKVTGYLNGVLFSGKEPVELISTPSPVTPTPQMSPIPTITPSPSTTPEVTPTPSDLVTPTNWMDQAVPNGDFEDGMAFWSFYFDNVSGANANNLVHTEPSGNKRSKTAIKNVGSNNWTIQLKHTGVELKNSKTYRLTFDAKSTIPRDIRVSVQDATNSLIEYSGSVVGIDSHMKTYTCEFAISSSKDITAAIVFEMGKVGTTANQPHDIILDNVDIKEIAAPLTPPSPGGTDDPLGVGITASRNSIIEAELGEEGDILLSQGGEISVAGTIDTEKEVVLILDNSGALNSYVHDILSPLDFGIYSNRDLTIQGNNATINGSVHTNNLFTSTAETIKISQTCSAASFDITSKKVDIKTFKNITIPIEMPYFHTELLADALKNSMVFNPEDYPPSWFPYPMPGQKDVFITYNLFANRFEIFGMGKLVINSSMYFNGDVLISLTETNNVNDGFIVAKGNIIIQGENLKPKGPKDKLYVYSINGNIECQTKDSTINGIAYAPGAPGNPNSGKIIFTGDNNTINGAIAGNELKFNGSGLKVNHTEGQFNTIEEKYMENSSHLKMVKDAAKSFVDKFAGSQTKVSIIKYSDSANDNHFTQYDLSLSDNATILKDKIDKIVPGTTGFSNMGDAMRRAYHILNNSTESSSAKYIVVLTGSAPNRWTGISDITSEPKTENGKADYIKADDVSYSSSDYAKDIGKLITSSGINLMFIDFSEESIGTVLEDIAAVSGAKVVEATGKHYYRADNFMELIDIFDSIRLKIYYDVILNNVLYQEILPAGVLVVEVPDGMSTQSVLIDGITRTKITGVINNIPLTYTGTGYSFNIDNFKIKVKFLKPGTIIFDGADSKIRYNIDYIDSGGNSQSKSIDKHFDDMTVNVTMTVDIN
;
A
#
# COMPACT_ATOMS: atom_id res chain seq x y z
N MET A 1 -40.00 -74.42 10.15
CA MET A 1 -40.64 -73.46 11.08
C MET A 1 -39.64 -72.71 11.99
N ILE A 2 -38.39 -73.19 12.16
CA ILE A 2 -37.31 -72.45 12.84
C ILE A 2 -36.62 -71.40 11.93
N LYS A 3 -36.70 -71.55 10.59
CA LYS A 3 -36.13 -70.58 9.62
C LYS A 3 -36.93 -69.28 9.40
N ARG A 4 -38.16 -69.16 9.92
CA ARG A 4 -38.95 -67.91 9.87
C ARG A 4 -38.77 -67.01 11.10
N LEU A 5 -38.16 -67.54 12.18
CA LEU A 5 -37.82 -66.76 13.38
C LEU A 5 -36.48 -66.03 13.23
N LEU A 6 -35.51 -66.65 12.56
CA LEU A 6 -34.21 -66.03 12.23
C LEU A 6 -34.34 -64.81 11.31
N TYR A 7 -35.37 -64.74 10.46
CA TYR A 7 -35.57 -63.59 9.57
C TYR A 7 -36.14 -62.36 10.29
N LYS A 8 -36.80 -62.52 11.45
CA LYS A 8 -37.29 -61.38 12.25
C LYS A 8 -36.22 -60.83 13.20
N GLU A 9 -35.33 -61.67 13.72
CA GLU A 9 -34.21 -61.21 14.56
C GLU A 9 -33.10 -60.55 13.75
N SER A 10 -32.81 -61.00 12.52
CA SER A 10 -31.87 -60.27 11.63
C SER A 10 -32.42 -58.93 11.15
N THR A 11 -33.74 -58.78 11.00
CA THR A 11 -34.36 -57.50 10.60
C THR A 11 -34.44 -56.52 11.78
N LEU A 12 -34.60 -57.01 13.01
CA LEU A 12 -34.54 -56.16 14.21
C LEU A 12 -33.10 -55.73 14.54
N LEU A 13 -32.10 -56.59 14.30
CA LEU A 13 -30.69 -56.24 14.48
C LEU A 13 -30.21 -55.23 13.42
N LEU A 14 -30.67 -55.32 12.16
CA LEU A 14 -30.37 -54.32 11.14
C LEU A 14 -31.06 -52.97 11.41
N ILE A 15 -32.28 -52.96 11.95
CA ILE A 15 -33.00 -51.73 12.31
C ILE A 15 -32.38 -51.08 13.55
N VAL A 16 -31.91 -51.84 14.55
CA VAL A 16 -31.20 -51.30 15.73
C VAL A 16 -29.80 -50.80 15.36
N CYS A 17 -29.10 -51.44 14.41
CA CYS A 17 -27.85 -50.90 13.86
C CYS A 17 -28.06 -49.65 13.00
N PHE A 18 -29.13 -49.57 12.21
CA PHE A 18 -29.48 -48.36 11.46
C PHE A 18 -29.97 -47.22 12.37
N LEU A 19 -30.66 -47.52 13.48
CA LEU A 19 -31.04 -46.50 14.48
C LEU A 19 -29.87 -46.06 15.37
N MET A 20 -28.89 -46.92 15.67
CA MET A 20 -27.65 -46.48 16.35
C MET A 20 -26.68 -45.72 15.44
N GLN A 21 -26.71 -45.92 14.11
CA GLN A 21 -25.94 -45.08 13.17
C GLN A 21 -26.66 -43.79 12.77
N ILE A 22 -27.99 -43.74 12.78
CA ILE A 22 -28.74 -42.51 12.50
C ILE A 22 -28.84 -41.56 13.70
N ILE A 23 -28.52 -42.00 14.93
CA ILE A 23 -28.28 -41.08 16.07
C ILE A 23 -26.82 -40.61 16.13
N SER A 24 -25.96 -41.02 15.19
CA SER A 24 -24.56 -40.56 15.11
C SER A 24 -24.26 -39.66 13.91
N ALA A 25 -25.28 -39.22 13.15
CA ALA A 25 -25.10 -38.32 12.00
C ALA A 25 -26.30 -37.36 11.80
N THR A 26 -26.85 -36.84 12.89
CA THR A 26 -27.71 -35.64 12.89
C THR A 26 -27.42 -34.80 14.13
N VAL A 27 -26.18 -34.36 14.23
CA VAL A 27 -25.91 -32.99 14.63
C VAL A 27 -25.39 -32.33 13.36
N ILE A 28 -26.31 -31.90 12.50
CA ILE A 28 -25.99 -30.75 11.64
C ILE A 28 -25.75 -29.66 12.68
N GLY A 29 -24.49 -29.29 12.85
CA GLY A 29 -24.10 -28.18 13.69
C GLY A 29 -24.78 -26.92 13.16
N GLY A 30 -26.00 -26.64 13.62
CA GLY A 30 -26.21 -25.30 14.14
C GLY A 30 -25.13 -25.10 15.18
N ASP A 31 -24.47 -23.93 15.16
CA ASP A 31 -23.43 -23.59 16.12
C ASP A 31 -23.94 -23.91 17.53
N VAL A 32 -23.59 -25.09 18.02
CA VAL A 32 -23.65 -25.41 19.43
C VAL A 32 -22.48 -24.64 19.96
N TYR A 33 -22.71 -23.34 20.21
CA TYR A 33 -21.82 -22.54 21.04
C TYR A 33 -21.48 -23.42 22.22
N ALA A 34 -20.19 -23.73 22.41
CA ALA A 34 -19.74 -24.33 23.65
C ALA A 34 -20.38 -23.50 24.77
N SER A 35 -21.18 -24.14 25.63
CA SER A 35 -21.92 -23.42 26.66
C SER A 35 -20.91 -22.65 27.49
N SER A 36 -21.14 -21.35 27.68
CA SER A 36 -20.34 -20.55 28.62
C SER A 36 -20.49 -21.02 30.07
N GLU A 37 -21.47 -21.89 30.35
CA GLU A 37 -21.61 -22.59 31.63
C GLU A 37 -20.32 -23.35 31.97
N GLY A 38 -19.63 -22.85 33.00
CA GLY A 38 -18.42 -23.46 33.52
C GLY A 38 -17.12 -22.78 33.11
N ILE A 39 -17.09 -21.67 32.37
CA ILE A 39 -15.86 -20.88 32.18
C ILE A 39 -15.89 -19.66 33.09
N ARG A 40 -14.79 -19.38 33.80
CA ARG A 40 -14.64 -18.14 34.58
C ARG A 40 -13.28 -17.48 34.38
N VAL A 41 -13.24 -16.19 34.66
CA VAL A 41 -12.02 -15.37 34.60
C VAL A 41 -11.63 -14.93 36.02
N GLU A 42 -10.37 -15.13 36.37
CA GLU A 42 -9.73 -14.59 37.56
C GLU A 42 -8.70 -13.52 37.15
N PHE A 43 -8.57 -12.46 37.92
CA PHE A 43 -7.73 -11.31 37.59
C PHE A 43 -7.13 -10.62 38.82
N TYR A 44 -5.92 -10.08 38.65
CA TYR A 44 -5.32 -9.10 39.56
C TYR A 44 -4.32 -8.20 38.82
N ASN A 45 -4.08 -7.00 39.35
CA ASN A 45 -3.02 -6.11 38.87
C ASN A 45 -1.68 -6.49 39.54
N GLY A 46 -0.61 -6.63 38.74
CA GLY A 46 0.75 -6.93 39.23
C GLY A 46 1.46 -5.74 39.87
N ASP A 47 0.98 -4.53 39.60
CA ASP A 47 1.37 -3.28 40.27
C ASP A 47 0.08 -2.55 40.68
N VAL A 48 -0.03 -2.16 41.95
CA VAL A 48 -1.22 -1.51 42.52
C VAL A 48 -0.93 -0.07 42.96
N GLY A 49 0.16 0.51 42.47
CA GLY A 49 0.46 1.95 42.62
C GLY A 49 -0.63 2.80 41.96
N ASP A 50 -0.93 3.95 42.58
CA ASP A 50 -1.94 4.87 42.03
C ASP A 50 -1.45 5.50 40.71
N SER A 51 -0.13 5.68 40.56
CA SER A 51 0.53 6.05 39.31
C SER A 51 1.67 5.09 38.98
N VAL A 52 1.68 4.51 37.78
CA VAL A 52 2.60 3.43 37.38
C VAL A 52 3.14 3.62 35.97
N GLY A 53 4.40 3.25 35.74
CA GLY A 53 5.00 3.27 34.39
C GLY A 53 4.47 2.16 33.47
N ALA A 54 3.76 1.17 34.02
CA ALA A 54 3.07 0.14 33.25
C ALA A 54 1.86 -0.42 34.01
N LEU A 55 0.75 -0.64 33.31
CA LEU A 55 -0.36 -1.45 33.82
C LEU A 55 0.03 -2.92 33.71
N CYS A 56 0.23 -3.58 34.86
CA CYS A 56 0.58 -5.00 34.91
C CYS A 56 -0.70 -5.83 34.98
N THR A 57 -1.25 -6.26 33.85
CA THR A 57 -2.52 -7.01 33.77
C THR A 57 -2.28 -8.52 33.81
N ASN A 58 -2.86 -9.24 34.79
CA ASN A 58 -2.74 -10.69 34.91
C ASN A 58 -4.10 -11.39 34.86
N PHE A 59 -4.39 -12.07 33.75
CA PHE A 59 -5.61 -12.84 33.54
C PHE A 59 -5.38 -14.34 33.72
N LYS A 60 -6.36 -15.05 34.27
CA LYS A 60 -6.46 -16.52 34.24
C LYS A 60 -7.86 -16.93 33.84
N VAL A 61 -7.97 -17.78 32.83
CA VAL A 61 -9.22 -18.38 32.38
C VAL A 61 -9.24 -19.83 32.81
N ILE A 62 -10.30 -20.24 33.50
CA ILE A 62 -10.46 -21.59 34.06
C ILE A 62 -11.68 -22.24 33.43
N ASN A 63 -11.50 -23.45 32.90
CA ASN A 63 -12.59 -24.28 32.44
C ASN A 63 -13.01 -25.26 33.55
N THR A 64 -14.13 -24.96 34.21
CA THR A 64 -14.85 -25.83 35.15
C THR A 64 -16.06 -26.53 34.54
N GLY A 65 -16.27 -26.39 33.23
CA GLY A 65 -17.25 -27.16 32.48
C GLY A 65 -16.75 -28.57 32.18
N SER A 66 -17.61 -29.39 31.58
CA SER A 66 -17.29 -30.77 31.23
C SER A 66 -16.75 -30.95 29.79
N SER A 67 -16.64 -29.88 29.02
CA SER A 67 -16.20 -29.90 27.61
C SER A 67 -14.97 -29.04 27.38
N THR A 68 -14.09 -29.48 26.48
CA THR A 68 -12.92 -28.71 26.02
C THR A 68 -13.34 -27.47 25.23
N VAL A 69 -12.63 -26.35 25.41
CA VAL A 69 -12.89 -25.07 24.74
C VAL A 69 -11.66 -24.63 23.94
N ALA A 70 -11.81 -24.23 22.67
CA ALA A 70 -10.68 -23.71 21.90
C ALA A 70 -10.27 -22.32 22.44
N LEU A 71 -8.97 -22.09 22.68
CA LEU A 71 -8.51 -20.79 23.18
C LEU A 71 -8.68 -19.67 22.15
N SER A 72 -8.67 -20.00 20.84
CA SER A 72 -8.89 -19.03 19.76
C SER A 72 -10.22 -18.28 19.85
N ASP A 73 -11.20 -18.90 20.50
CA ASP A 73 -12.57 -18.41 20.60
C ASP A 73 -12.75 -17.47 21.82
N ILE A 74 -11.74 -17.37 22.69
CA ILE A 74 -11.75 -16.59 23.91
C ILE A 74 -11.11 -15.21 23.68
N LYS A 75 -11.78 -14.15 24.14
CA LYS A 75 -11.25 -12.78 24.24
C LYS A 75 -11.38 -12.25 25.68
N LEU A 76 -10.39 -11.46 26.12
CA LEU A 76 -10.32 -10.88 27.47
C LEU A 76 -10.11 -9.37 27.36
N ARG A 77 -10.88 -8.56 28.12
CA ARG A 77 -10.78 -7.09 28.08
C ARG A 77 -10.44 -6.46 29.42
N TYR A 78 -9.54 -5.47 29.36
CA TYR A 78 -9.21 -4.55 30.44
C TYR A 78 -9.53 -3.11 30.00
N TYR A 79 -10.49 -2.46 30.67
CA TYR A 79 -10.98 -1.11 30.40
C TYR A 79 -10.26 -0.10 31.30
N PHE A 80 -9.76 0.96 30.70
CA PHE A 80 -8.90 1.93 31.36
C PHE A 80 -9.06 3.32 30.74
N THR A 81 -8.58 4.33 31.45
CA THR A 81 -8.41 5.67 30.92
C THR A 81 -6.97 5.81 30.48
N ASP A 82 -6.73 6.26 29.25
CA ASP A 82 -5.37 6.35 28.72
C ASP A 82 -4.51 7.42 29.40
N ASP A 83 -5.09 8.33 30.18
CA ASP A 83 -4.41 9.43 30.87
C ASP A 83 -3.55 10.33 29.96
N GLY A 84 -3.85 10.33 28.65
CA GLY A 84 -2.99 10.98 27.66
C GLY A 84 -1.66 10.25 27.39
N VAL A 85 -1.50 9.02 27.88
CA VAL A 85 -0.37 8.14 27.60
C VAL A 85 -0.42 7.68 26.14
N SER A 86 0.59 8.03 25.36
CA SER A 86 0.68 7.66 23.94
C SER A 86 2.13 7.69 23.44
N PRO A 87 2.57 6.75 22.58
CA PRO A 87 1.86 5.56 22.16
C PRO A 87 1.82 4.49 23.27
N ILE A 88 0.69 3.79 23.38
CA ILE A 88 0.53 2.65 24.29
C ILE A 88 0.99 1.38 23.57
N SER A 89 1.91 0.64 24.19
CA SER A 89 2.39 -0.67 23.76
C SER A 89 2.02 -1.76 24.76
N VAL A 90 1.95 -2.99 24.28
CA VAL A 90 1.71 -4.17 25.11
C VAL A 90 2.86 -5.15 24.93
N PHE A 91 3.44 -5.60 26.05
CA PHE A 91 4.43 -6.67 26.07
C PHE A 91 3.88 -7.86 26.85
N ILE A 92 3.94 -9.05 26.25
CA ILE A 92 3.49 -10.30 26.88
C ILE A 92 4.67 -10.88 27.67
N ASP A 93 4.64 -10.71 28.99
CA ASP A 93 5.69 -11.23 29.87
C ASP A 93 5.66 -12.75 29.92
N TYR A 94 4.47 -13.32 30.08
CA TYR A 94 4.29 -14.76 30.20
C TYR A 94 2.86 -15.17 29.88
N ALA A 95 2.71 -16.19 29.05
CA ALA A 95 1.43 -16.86 28.84
C ALA A 95 1.63 -18.37 28.85
N GLU A 96 0.69 -19.10 29.44
CA GLU A 96 0.69 -20.56 29.45
C GLU A 96 -0.71 -21.15 29.25
N ASN A 97 -0.74 -22.35 28.69
CA ASN A 97 -1.90 -23.25 28.72
C ASN A 97 -1.47 -24.54 29.44
N SER A 98 -2.01 -24.77 30.64
CA SER A 98 -1.75 -25.97 31.44
C SER A 98 -0.26 -26.33 31.62
N GLY A 99 0.59 -25.32 31.80
CA GLY A 99 2.04 -25.47 31.96
C GLY A 99 2.87 -25.38 30.67
N SER A 100 2.24 -25.30 29.49
CA SER A 100 2.92 -25.07 28.22
C SER A 100 2.99 -23.59 27.88
N GLY A 101 4.18 -23.05 27.60
CA GLY A 101 4.38 -21.64 27.25
C GLY A 101 3.81 -21.27 25.88
N ILE A 102 3.04 -20.19 25.81
CA ILE A 102 2.30 -19.77 24.59
C ILE A 102 2.43 -18.26 24.28
N ASN A 103 3.52 -17.59 24.66
CA ASN A 103 3.71 -16.14 24.46
C ASN A 103 3.50 -15.67 23.00
N SER A 104 4.03 -16.40 22.01
CA SER A 104 3.90 -16.08 20.58
C SER A 104 2.50 -16.33 20.01
N CYS A 105 1.61 -16.95 20.79
CA CYS A 105 0.23 -17.24 20.39
C CYS A 105 -0.76 -16.17 20.85
N ILE A 106 -0.31 -15.19 21.66
CA ILE A 106 -1.16 -14.10 22.15
C ILE A 106 -1.23 -12.99 21.10
N THR A 107 -2.45 -12.54 20.81
CA THR A 107 -2.78 -11.39 19.97
C THR A 107 -3.38 -10.29 20.85
N TYR A 108 -3.19 -9.02 20.49
CA TYR A 108 -3.82 -7.92 21.20
C TYR A 108 -4.25 -6.79 20.25
N THR A 109 -5.28 -6.05 20.64
CA THR A 109 -5.67 -4.79 20.00
C THR A 109 -6.04 -3.75 21.08
N ILE A 110 -5.89 -2.46 20.77
CA ILE A 110 -6.29 -1.34 21.64
C ILE A 110 -7.42 -0.60 20.92
N LYS A 111 -8.57 -0.41 21.58
CA LYS A 111 -9.79 0.18 21.00
C LYS A 111 -10.35 1.26 21.92
N ASP A 112 -10.99 2.27 21.34
CA ASP A 112 -11.71 3.30 22.10
C ASP A 112 -13.08 2.79 22.61
N THR A 113 -13.55 3.30 23.75
CA THR A 113 -14.89 3.03 24.30
C THR A 113 -15.51 4.31 24.84
N ASN A 114 -16.83 4.46 24.68
CA ASN A 114 -17.55 5.67 25.05
C ASN A 114 -18.24 5.50 26.41
N SER A 115 -17.45 5.39 27.48
CA SER A 115 -17.94 5.32 28.86
C SER A 115 -17.40 6.49 29.70
N SER A 116 -18.10 6.87 30.76
CA SER A 116 -17.59 7.83 31.75
C SER A 116 -16.41 7.29 32.56
N ASP A 117 -16.27 5.97 32.64
CA ASP A 117 -15.35 5.30 33.57
C ASP A 117 -14.14 4.66 32.85
N ALA A 118 -14.10 4.72 31.52
CA ALA A 118 -12.99 4.30 30.67
C ALA A 118 -13.13 4.92 29.28
N ASN A 119 -12.02 5.32 28.67
CA ASN A 119 -11.98 5.80 27.27
C ASN A 119 -11.37 4.78 26.30
N LYS A 120 -10.68 3.75 26.82
CA LYS A 120 -10.09 2.66 26.04
C LYS A 120 -10.28 1.31 26.70
N TYR A 121 -10.11 0.25 25.92
CA TYR A 121 -9.83 -1.09 26.44
C TYR A 121 -8.79 -1.82 25.61
N ILE A 122 -8.11 -2.76 26.26
CA ILE A 122 -7.19 -3.71 25.62
C ILE A 122 -7.91 -5.02 25.50
N GLU A 123 -7.94 -5.59 24.30
CA GLU A 123 -8.52 -6.91 24.04
C GLU A 123 -7.40 -7.91 23.74
N PHE A 124 -7.17 -8.84 24.66
CA PHE A 124 -6.30 -9.99 24.45
C PHE A 124 -7.07 -11.14 23.82
N GLY A 125 -6.43 -11.86 22.89
CA GLY A 125 -6.95 -13.10 22.32
C GLY A 125 -5.84 -14.08 22.00
N PHE A 126 -6.23 -15.29 21.59
CA PHE A 126 -5.31 -16.36 21.23
C PHE A 126 -5.44 -16.71 19.74
N ASN A 127 -4.36 -17.05 19.07
CA ASN A 127 -4.43 -17.69 17.75
C ASN A 127 -4.60 -19.23 17.90
N THR A 128 -4.83 -19.93 16.79
CA THR A 128 -5.11 -21.37 16.80
C THR A 128 -3.96 -22.23 17.38
N ALA A 129 -2.72 -21.74 17.35
CA ALA A 129 -1.57 -22.45 17.91
C ALA A 129 -1.55 -22.52 19.45
N ALA A 130 -2.37 -21.72 20.14
CA ALA A 130 -2.54 -21.80 21.60
C ALA A 130 -3.23 -23.11 22.06
N GLY A 131 -3.89 -23.82 21.15
CA GLY A 131 -4.59 -25.08 21.42
C GLY A 131 -5.91 -24.88 22.17
N SER A 132 -6.29 -25.88 22.95
CA SER A 132 -7.58 -25.93 23.64
C SER A 132 -7.40 -26.07 25.15
N LEU A 133 -8.41 -25.62 25.89
CA LEU A 133 -8.51 -25.64 27.34
C LEU A 133 -9.44 -26.77 27.79
N ALA A 134 -8.86 -27.83 28.36
CA ALA A 134 -9.59 -29.01 28.81
C ALA A 134 -10.39 -28.76 30.12
N PRO A 135 -11.37 -29.60 30.46
CA PRO A 135 -12.03 -29.56 31.77
C PRO A 135 -11.04 -29.58 32.93
N ASP A 136 -11.33 -28.79 33.97
CA ASP A 136 -10.53 -28.60 35.18
C ASP A 136 -9.09 -28.08 34.95
N THR A 137 -8.85 -27.43 33.81
CA THR A 137 -7.55 -26.80 33.47
C THR A 137 -7.67 -25.28 33.32
N TYR A 138 -6.51 -24.59 33.20
CA TYR A 138 -6.46 -23.14 33.05
C TYR A 138 -5.42 -22.68 32.02
N ALA A 139 -5.66 -21.49 31.48
CA ALA A 139 -4.69 -20.70 30.75
C ALA A 139 -4.52 -19.33 31.44
N LEU A 140 -3.32 -18.75 31.40
CA LEU A 140 -3.09 -17.41 31.94
C LEU A 140 -2.29 -16.54 30.97
N VAL A 141 -2.49 -15.22 31.10
CA VAL A 141 -1.77 -14.19 30.34
C VAL A 141 -1.35 -13.11 31.31
N ARG A 142 -0.04 -12.85 31.36
CA ARG A 142 0.58 -11.75 32.08
C ARG A 142 1.18 -10.78 31.08
N ALA A 143 0.74 -9.53 31.14
CA ALA A 143 1.19 -8.50 30.22
C ALA A 143 1.47 -7.19 30.95
N ARG A 144 2.45 -6.45 30.41
CA ARG A 144 2.70 -5.06 30.75
C ARG A 144 2.20 -4.19 29.62
N VAL A 145 1.36 -3.24 29.99
CA VAL A 145 0.88 -2.16 29.11
C VAL A 145 1.65 -0.92 29.51
N TYR A 146 2.45 -0.36 28.62
CA TYR A 146 3.38 0.71 28.94
C TYR A 146 3.41 1.72 27.81
N GLN A 147 3.81 2.94 28.14
CA GLN A 147 4.18 3.90 27.11
C GLN A 147 5.49 3.46 26.47
N SER A 148 5.57 3.36 25.15
CA SER A 148 6.71 2.72 24.46
C SER A 148 8.10 3.29 24.81
N GLY A 149 8.17 4.52 25.31
CA GLY A 149 9.38 5.20 25.78
C GLY A 149 9.58 5.22 27.31
N TYR A 150 8.70 4.57 28.09
CA TYR A 150 8.74 4.48 29.56
C TYR A 150 8.83 5.83 30.31
N ASN A 151 8.36 6.92 29.70
CA ASN A 151 8.48 8.27 30.26
C ASN A 151 7.15 8.94 30.64
N GLN A 152 6.02 8.29 30.35
CA GLN A 152 4.69 8.66 30.84
C GLN A 152 4.19 7.54 31.75
N VAL A 153 3.30 7.90 32.67
CA VAL A 153 2.75 7.00 33.69
C VAL A 153 1.23 6.99 33.60
N PHE A 154 0.63 5.83 33.83
CA PHE A 154 -0.82 5.66 33.97
C PHE A 154 -1.26 5.98 35.40
N THR A 155 -2.53 6.33 35.56
CA THR A 155 -3.20 6.62 36.83
C THR A 155 -4.27 5.58 37.11
N GLN A 156 -3.89 4.42 37.67
CA GLN A 156 -4.80 3.26 37.76
C GLN A 156 -6.10 3.52 38.54
N THR A 157 -6.15 4.54 39.41
CA THR A 157 -7.34 4.84 40.22
C THR A 157 -8.55 5.33 39.42
N ASN A 158 -8.37 5.77 38.17
CA ASN A 158 -9.47 6.18 37.28
C ASN A 158 -9.81 5.11 36.21
N ASP A 159 -9.18 3.94 36.27
CA ASP A 159 -9.43 2.84 35.35
C ASP A 159 -10.61 1.99 35.82
N TYR A 160 -11.62 1.80 34.97
CA TYR A 160 -12.76 0.93 35.28
C TYR A 160 -12.32 -0.47 35.76
N SER A 161 -11.35 -1.09 35.09
CA SER A 161 -10.91 -2.45 35.38
C SER A 161 -9.88 -2.59 36.50
N PHE A 162 -9.37 -1.50 37.09
CA PHE A 162 -8.33 -1.59 38.13
C PHE A 162 -8.78 -2.27 39.42
N CYS A 163 -7.99 -3.25 39.88
CA CYS A 163 -8.27 -4.04 41.08
C CYS A 163 -7.19 -3.88 42.16
N LYS A 164 -7.46 -3.09 43.20
CA LYS A 164 -6.59 -2.96 44.39
C LYS A 164 -6.82 -4.06 45.44
N LYS A 165 -7.91 -4.82 45.32
CA LYS A 165 -8.36 -5.83 46.33
C LYS A 165 -7.66 -7.18 46.18
N ASN A 166 -7.50 -7.65 44.95
CA ASN A 166 -6.96 -8.98 44.68
C ASN A 166 -5.42 -8.91 44.66
N ILE A 167 -4.75 -9.71 45.50
CA ILE A 167 -3.28 -9.81 45.56
C ILE A 167 -2.74 -11.07 44.84
N ASN A 168 -3.63 -11.89 44.30
CA ASN A 168 -3.39 -13.05 43.45
C ASN A 168 -4.66 -13.31 42.63
N PHE A 169 -4.64 -14.29 41.72
CA PHE A 169 -5.81 -14.67 40.91
C PHE A 169 -7.04 -14.95 41.77
N ALA A 170 -8.07 -14.12 41.58
CA ALA A 170 -9.39 -14.23 42.17
C ALA A 170 -10.41 -13.53 41.26
N GLU A 171 -11.70 -13.74 41.50
CA GLU A 171 -12.76 -13.13 40.68
C GLU A 171 -12.73 -11.59 40.74
N TRP A 172 -12.95 -10.95 39.58
CA TRP A 172 -13.06 -9.50 39.45
C TRP A 172 -14.05 -9.16 38.34
N ASP A 173 -15.19 -8.56 38.70
CA ASP A 173 -16.32 -8.38 37.78
C ASP A 173 -16.17 -7.17 36.85
N LYS A 174 -15.07 -6.42 36.91
CA LYS A 174 -14.80 -5.27 36.05
C LYS A 174 -13.78 -5.52 34.93
N VAL A 175 -13.30 -6.75 34.78
CA VAL A 175 -12.69 -7.22 33.52
C VAL A 175 -13.69 -8.16 32.85
N THR A 176 -13.69 -8.23 31.53
CA THR A 176 -14.68 -9.04 30.79
C THR A 176 -14.04 -10.16 29.98
N GLY A 177 -14.79 -11.26 29.85
CA GLY A 177 -14.43 -12.42 29.04
C GLY A 177 -15.53 -12.75 28.04
N TYR A 178 -15.15 -13.03 26.79
CA TYR A 178 -16.05 -13.37 25.70
C TYR A 178 -15.67 -14.71 25.10
N LEU A 179 -16.66 -15.50 24.72
CA LEU A 179 -16.52 -16.75 23.99
C LEU A 179 -17.34 -16.61 22.69
N ASN A 180 -16.69 -16.70 21.53
CA ASN A 180 -17.33 -16.48 20.23
C ASN A 180 -18.10 -15.14 20.15
N GLY A 181 -17.53 -14.09 20.76
CA GLY A 181 -18.12 -12.75 20.79
C GLY A 181 -19.23 -12.54 21.83
N VAL A 182 -19.64 -13.58 22.56
CA VAL A 182 -20.69 -13.49 23.61
C VAL A 182 -20.05 -13.33 24.98
N LEU A 183 -20.51 -12.35 25.77
CA LEU A 183 -20.02 -12.09 27.13
C LEU A 183 -20.37 -13.26 28.07
N PHE A 184 -19.37 -13.85 28.73
CA PHE A 184 -19.57 -14.90 29.74
C PHE A 184 -19.08 -14.54 31.14
N SER A 185 -18.24 -13.51 31.28
CA SER A 185 -17.68 -13.11 32.57
C SER A 185 -17.49 -11.59 32.62
N GLY A 186 -17.73 -10.99 33.78
CA GLY A 186 -17.60 -9.56 34.03
C GLY A 186 -18.82 -8.71 33.64
N LYS A 187 -18.71 -7.41 33.88
CA LYS A 187 -19.67 -6.36 33.52
C LYS A 187 -18.97 -5.27 32.72
N GLU A 188 -19.47 -5.00 31.54
CA GLU A 188 -18.99 -3.88 30.70
C GLU A 188 -19.30 -2.53 31.38
N PRO A 189 -18.46 -1.49 31.18
CA PRO A 189 -18.74 -0.15 31.69
C PRO A 189 -19.95 0.47 30.98
N VAL A 190 -20.69 1.35 31.68
CA VAL A 190 -21.92 1.94 31.13
C VAL A 190 -21.57 2.89 29.99
N GLU A 191 -22.09 2.63 28.80
CA GLU A 191 -21.91 3.52 27.66
C GLU A 191 -22.78 4.78 27.79
N LEU A 192 -22.18 5.94 27.52
CA LEU A 192 -22.86 7.23 27.63
C LEU A 192 -23.82 7.44 26.46
N ILE A 193 -25.13 7.42 26.76
CA ILE A 193 -26.19 7.80 25.83
C ILE A 193 -26.44 9.31 25.97
N SER A 194 -26.30 10.09 24.89
CA SER A 194 -26.51 11.54 24.92
C SER A 194 -27.99 11.90 25.10
N THR A 195 -28.31 12.64 26.18
CA THR A 195 -29.63 13.23 26.45
C THR A 195 -29.59 14.76 26.21
N PRO A 196 -30.70 15.43 25.78
CA PRO A 196 -30.65 16.84 25.39
C PRO A 196 -31.16 17.85 26.45
N SER A 197 -30.54 19.06 26.41
CA SER A 197 -30.99 20.42 26.89
C SER A 197 -30.66 20.82 28.35
N PRO A 198 -30.71 22.12 28.80
CA PRO A 198 -30.74 23.47 28.16
C PRO A 198 -29.70 24.51 28.75
N VAL A 199 -29.80 25.79 28.35
CA VAL A 199 -28.78 26.89 28.44
C VAL A 199 -28.95 27.90 29.64
N THR A 200 -27.84 28.60 30.02
CA THR A 200 -27.70 30.02 30.53
C THR A 200 -27.57 30.29 32.07
N PRO A 201 -26.94 31.39 32.62
CA PRO A 201 -25.89 32.39 32.23
C PRO A 201 -24.69 32.59 33.23
N THR A 202 -23.69 33.40 32.80
CA THR A 202 -22.46 33.94 33.46
C THR A 202 -22.69 34.90 34.67
N PRO A 203 -21.71 35.08 35.62
CA PRO A 203 -20.89 36.34 35.65
C PRO A 203 -19.46 36.35 36.31
N GLN A 204 -18.59 37.21 35.75
CA GLN A 204 -17.63 38.22 36.33
C GLN A 204 -16.33 37.90 37.13
N MET A 205 -15.26 38.66 36.83
CA MET A 205 -13.84 38.60 37.29
C MET A 205 -13.46 39.41 38.57
N SER A 206 -12.32 39.04 39.22
CA SER A 206 -11.12 39.85 39.69
C SER A 206 -10.59 39.45 41.11
N PRO A 207 -9.38 39.86 41.62
CA PRO A 207 -7.98 39.68 41.13
C PRO A 207 -6.86 39.44 42.23
N ILE A 208 -5.55 39.31 41.85
CA ILE A 208 -4.24 39.62 42.57
C ILE A 208 -3.68 38.58 43.62
N PRO A 209 -2.34 38.45 44.00
CA PRO A 209 -1.06 39.13 43.62
C PRO A 209 0.21 38.25 43.32
N THR A 210 1.19 38.97 42.76
CA THR A 210 2.67 38.90 42.59
C THR A 210 3.60 38.21 43.63
N ILE A 211 4.72 37.62 43.17
CA ILE A 211 6.06 37.68 43.83
C ILE A 211 7.27 37.57 42.85
N THR A 212 8.35 38.31 43.16
CA THR A 212 9.70 38.43 42.54
C THR A 212 10.69 38.68 43.72
N PRO A 213 11.97 38.20 43.83
CA PRO A 213 13.16 38.49 42.96
C PRO A 213 14.18 37.30 42.75
N SER A 214 14.93 37.13 41.63
CA SER A 214 16.23 37.72 41.12
C SER A 214 17.54 37.08 41.70
N PRO A 215 18.77 37.20 41.09
CA PRO A 215 19.30 36.76 39.78
C PRO A 215 20.66 35.98 39.85
N SER A 216 21.15 35.39 38.74
CA SER A 216 22.60 35.23 38.45
C SER A 216 22.87 34.91 36.95
N THR A 217 24.06 35.30 36.47
CA THR A 217 24.40 35.83 35.13
C THR A 217 24.86 34.86 34.02
N THR A 218 24.69 35.33 32.78
CA THR A 218 25.00 34.86 31.41
C THR A 218 26.50 34.59 31.11
N PRO A 219 26.83 33.93 29.97
CA PRO A 219 27.12 34.67 28.73
C PRO A 219 26.40 34.14 27.48
N GLU A 220 26.21 35.11 26.59
CA GLU A 220 25.34 35.21 25.42
C GLU A 220 25.98 34.63 24.15
N VAL A 221 25.20 33.89 23.36
CA VAL A 221 25.36 33.78 21.90
C VAL A 221 23.96 33.94 21.30
N THR A 222 23.82 34.91 20.41
CA THR A 222 22.58 35.39 19.79
C THR A 222 22.06 34.42 18.71
N PRO A 223 20.82 33.91 18.82
CA PRO A 223 20.03 33.52 17.65
C PRO A 223 18.97 34.60 17.39
N THR A 224 19.01 35.20 16.20
CA THR A 224 17.91 36.02 15.68
C THR A 224 16.76 35.07 15.33
N PRO A 225 15.55 35.20 15.90
CA PRO A 225 14.35 34.68 15.28
C PRO A 225 14.01 35.62 14.12
N SER A 226 14.09 35.13 12.88
CA SER A 226 13.50 35.84 11.75
C SER A 226 11.98 35.70 11.84
N ASP A 227 11.32 36.77 12.29
CA ASP A 227 9.92 37.01 11.96
C ASP A 227 9.81 37.24 10.44
N LEU A 228 9.60 36.17 9.66
CA LEU A 228 9.23 36.33 8.26
C LEU A 228 7.71 36.54 8.16
N VAL A 229 7.33 37.63 7.52
CA VAL A 229 5.95 37.98 7.20
C VAL A 229 5.39 36.96 6.21
N THR A 230 4.25 36.35 6.52
CA THR A 230 3.49 35.47 5.62
C THR A 230 3.13 36.23 4.33
N PRO A 231 3.61 35.80 3.15
CA PRO A 231 3.33 36.47 1.89
C PRO A 231 1.87 36.30 1.50
N THR A 232 1.17 37.41 1.24
CA THR A 232 -0.26 37.43 0.89
C THR A 232 -0.54 37.01 -0.56
N ASN A 233 0.49 36.63 -1.34
CA ASN A 233 0.37 36.17 -2.73
C ASN A 233 1.44 35.11 -3.05
N TRP A 234 1.07 33.83 -3.05
CA TRP A 234 1.98 32.71 -3.33
C TRP A 234 2.23 32.46 -4.82
N MET A 235 1.42 33.03 -5.72
CA MET A 235 1.55 32.79 -7.18
C MET A 235 2.83 33.35 -7.80
N ASP A 236 3.51 34.28 -7.12
CA ASP A 236 4.77 34.86 -7.58
C ASP A 236 6.01 34.17 -6.97
N GLN A 237 5.82 33.14 -6.14
CA GLN A 237 6.90 32.36 -5.54
C GLN A 237 7.28 31.15 -6.40
N ALA A 238 8.55 30.75 -6.33
CA ALA A 238 9.03 29.55 -7.01
C ALA A 238 8.55 28.25 -6.34
N VAL A 239 8.21 28.29 -5.04
CA VAL A 239 7.53 27.21 -4.30
C VAL A 239 6.22 27.76 -3.70
N PRO A 240 5.13 27.81 -4.49
CA PRO A 240 3.80 28.12 -3.98
C PRO A 240 3.41 27.30 -2.74
N ASN A 241 2.81 27.93 -1.73
CA ASN A 241 2.39 27.28 -0.49
C ASN A 241 3.53 26.52 0.23
N GLY A 242 4.76 27.06 0.18
CA GLY A 242 5.91 26.49 0.89
C GLY A 242 5.81 26.55 2.42
N ASP A 243 4.89 27.35 2.95
CA ASP A 243 4.57 27.55 4.38
C ASP A 243 3.37 26.72 4.86
N PHE A 244 2.69 25.98 3.98
CA PHE A 244 1.55 25.12 4.29
C PHE A 244 0.31 25.85 4.85
N GLU A 245 0.21 27.18 4.70
CA GLU A 245 -0.95 27.95 5.19
C GLU A 245 -2.23 27.63 4.42
N ASP A 246 -2.12 27.21 3.15
CA ASP A 246 -3.21 26.70 2.32
C ASP A 246 -3.29 25.15 2.36
N GLY A 247 -2.84 24.55 3.46
CA GLY A 247 -2.88 23.10 3.64
C GLY A 247 -1.90 22.38 2.70
N MET A 248 -2.35 21.33 2.04
CA MET A 248 -1.53 20.50 1.14
C MET A 248 -1.56 20.97 -0.33
N ALA A 249 -2.03 22.19 -0.62
CA ALA A 249 -2.03 22.71 -2.00
C ALA A 249 -0.61 22.63 -2.60
N PHE A 250 -0.48 22.10 -3.83
CA PHE A 250 0.78 21.82 -4.54
C PHE A 250 1.70 20.74 -3.94
N TRP A 251 1.36 20.23 -2.76
CA TRP A 251 2.10 19.17 -2.08
C TRP A 251 1.41 17.81 -2.23
N SER A 252 2.19 16.77 -2.46
CA SER A 252 1.71 15.39 -2.46
C SER A 252 2.54 14.52 -1.53
N PHE A 253 1.86 13.67 -0.77
CA PHE A 253 2.49 12.71 0.14
C PHE A 253 2.33 11.29 -0.38
N TYR A 254 3.40 10.52 -0.31
CA TYR A 254 3.46 9.12 -0.70
C TYR A 254 4.18 8.32 0.37
N PHE A 255 3.69 7.12 0.68
CA PHE A 255 4.49 6.12 1.38
C PHE A 255 4.22 4.72 0.83
N ASP A 256 5.22 3.85 0.94
CA ASP A 256 5.21 2.51 0.39
C ASP A 256 5.03 1.45 1.48
N ASN A 257 3.77 1.05 1.71
CA ASN A 257 3.45 0.00 2.70
C ASN A 257 4.02 -1.37 2.33
N VAL A 258 4.30 -1.61 1.06
CA VAL A 258 4.82 -2.88 0.54
C VAL A 258 6.27 -3.09 0.95
N SER A 259 7.10 -2.05 0.90
CA SER A 259 8.45 -2.04 1.50
C SER A 259 8.41 -1.78 3.01
N GLY A 260 7.28 -2.08 3.68
CA GLY A 260 7.12 -1.99 5.12
C GLY A 260 6.99 -0.57 5.68
N ALA A 261 7.02 0.49 4.86
CA ALA A 261 6.86 1.84 5.39
C ALA A 261 5.44 2.06 5.91
N ASN A 262 5.33 2.86 6.95
CA ASN A 262 4.05 3.23 7.50
C ASN A 262 4.20 4.66 8.00
N ALA A 263 3.58 5.59 7.29
CA ALA A 263 3.61 6.99 7.63
C ALA A 263 2.33 7.67 7.15
N ASN A 264 2.01 8.80 7.75
CA ASN A 264 0.96 9.69 7.30
C ASN A 264 1.44 11.13 7.36
N ASN A 265 1.00 11.95 6.42
CA ASN A 265 1.27 13.37 6.43
C ASN A 265 -0.04 14.15 6.57
N LEU A 266 0.00 15.20 7.38
CA LEU A 266 -1.07 16.16 7.53
C LEU A 266 -0.50 17.54 7.77
N VAL A 267 -1.31 18.57 7.54
CA VAL A 267 -0.98 19.93 7.97
C VAL A 267 -1.47 20.14 9.39
N HIS A 268 -0.53 20.32 10.31
CA HIS A 268 -0.76 20.55 11.73
C HIS A 268 -0.83 22.05 12.00
N THR A 269 -1.92 22.50 12.62
CA THR A 269 -2.03 23.88 13.14
C THR A 269 -1.53 23.92 14.59
N GLU A 270 -0.47 24.68 14.83
CA GLU A 270 0.04 24.94 16.18
C GLU A 270 -0.92 25.88 16.95
N PRO A 271 -0.85 25.92 18.31
CA PRO A 271 -1.68 26.84 19.10
C PRO A 271 -1.52 28.33 18.73
N SER A 272 -0.42 28.71 18.08
CA SER A 272 -0.16 30.04 17.53
C SER A 272 -1.00 30.37 16.30
N GLY A 273 -1.63 29.37 15.68
CA GLY A 273 -2.33 29.48 14.40
C GLY A 273 -1.49 29.13 13.18
N ASN A 274 -0.16 29.00 13.34
CA ASN A 274 0.76 28.64 12.24
C ASN A 274 0.50 27.20 11.78
N LYS A 275 0.46 26.97 10.48
CA LYS A 275 0.30 25.65 9.88
C LYS A 275 1.64 25.11 9.42
N ARG A 276 1.84 23.80 9.56
CA ARG A 276 3.08 23.11 9.19
C ARG A 276 2.81 21.72 8.66
N SER A 277 3.63 21.24 7.74
CA SER A 277 3.57 19.83 7.36
C SER A 277 4.11 18.96 8.49
N LYS A 278 3.35 17.92 8.86
CA LYS A 278 3.74 16.91 9.85
C LYS A 278 3.65 15.53 9.22
N THR A 279 4.80 14.92 8.97
CA THR A 279 4.92 13.51 8.59
C THR A 279 5.13 12.66 9.83
N ALA A 280 4.09 11.95 10.27
CA ALA A 280 4.20 10.96 11.32
C ALA A 280 4.63 9.61 10.73
N ILE A 281 5.83 9.15 11.10
CA ILE A 281 6.45 7.93 10.59
C ILE A 281 6.38 6.88 11.68
N LYS A 282 5.67 5.77 11.43
CA LYS A 282 5.65 4.58 12.29
C LYS A 282 6.72 3.57 11.87
N ASN A 283 6.96 3.45 10.56
CA ASN A 283 7.97 2.58 10.00
C ASN A 283 8.60 3.27 8.78
N VAL A 284 9.93 3.36 8.75
CA VAL A 284 10.67 4.01 7.65
C VAL A 284 10.75 3.16 6.38
N GLY A 285 10.36 1.89 6.42
CA GLY A 285 10.46 0.94 5.32
C GLY A 285 11.90 0.58 4.95
N SER A 286 12.06 -0.08 3.80
CA SER A 286 13.36 -0.66 3.40
C SER A 286 14.29 0.31 2.63
N ASN A 287 13.77 1.42 2.07
CA ASN A 287 14.53 2.35 1.22
C ASN A 287 14.25 3.83 1.57
N ASN A 288 15.09 4.77 1.12
CA ASN A 288 14.94 6.21 1.39
C ASN A 288 13.65 6.83 0.82
N TRP A 289 13.22 6.35 -0.35
CA TRP A 289 12.07 6.82 -1.10
C TRP A 289 10.74 6.24 -0.60
N THR A 290 10.73 5.34 0.38
CA THR A 290 9.47 4.71 0.84
C THR A 290 8.55 5.68 1.56
N ILE A 291 8.98 6.91 1.86
CA ILE A 291 8.16 8.00 2.39
C ILE A 291 8.61 9.28 1.68
N GLN A 292 7.71 9.95 0.96
CA GLN A 292 8.02 11.13 0.15
C GLN A 292 7.00 12.24 0.38
N LEU A 293 7.48 13.47 0.52
CA LEU A 293 6.67 14.68 0.41
C LEU A 293 7.19 15.50 -0.78
N LYS A 294 6.34 15.70 -1.80
CA LYS A 294 6.72 16.29 -3.09
C LYS A 294 5.98 17.58 -3.36
N HIS A 295 6.69 18.56 -3.93
CA HIS A 295 6.13 19.76 -4.53
C HIS A 295 6.51 19.78 -6.02
N THR A 296 5.55 19.96 -6.94
CA THR A 296 5.79 19.92 -8.39
C THR A 296 5.52 21.26 -9.06
N GLY A 297 6.16 21.50 -10.21
CA GLY A 297 5.93 22.71 -11.02
C GLY A 297 6.95 23.83 -10.79
N VAL A 298 8.15 23.50 -10.28
CA VAL A 298 9.20 24.47 -10.01
C VAL A 298 10.03 24.70 -11.27
N GLU A 299 9.92 25.88 -11.87
CA GLU A 299 10.67 26.23 -13.09
C GLU A 299 12.12 26.65 -12.78
N LEU A 300 13.09 25.88 -13.27
CA LEU A 300 14.53 26.15 -13.07
C LEU A 300 15.25 26.31 -14.42
N LYS A 301 16.12 27.31 -14.47
CA LYS A 301 16.87 27.66 -15.67
C LYS A 301 18.17 26.89 -15.77
N ASN A 302 18.52 26.49 -16.98
CA ASN A 302 19.80 25.84 -17.25
C ASN A 302 20.98 26.75 -16.88
N SER A 303 22.07 26.14 -16.40
CA SER A 303 23.35 26.79 -16.08
C SER A 303 23.24 27.84 -14.97
N LYS A 304 22.20 27.74 -14.15
CA LYS A 304 21.99 28.56 -12.96
C LYS A 304 22.22 27.74 -11.71
N THR A 305 22.69 28.43 -10.68
CA THR A 305 22.84 27.85 -9.34
C THR A 305 21.66 28.28 -8.49
N TYR A 306 21.10 27.35 -7.74
CA TYR A 306 19.96 27.56 -6.88
C TYR A 306 20.31 27.19 -5.45
N ARG A 307 19.66 27.89 -4.52
CA ARG A 307 19.64 27.59 -3.10
C ARG A 307 18.22 27.20 -2.71
N LEU A 308 18.06 25.98 -2.23
CA LEU A 308 16.85 25.50 -1.57
C LEU A 308 17.03 25.69 -0.06
N THR A 309 16.07 26.35 0.57
CA THR A 309 15.99 26.51 2.03
C THR A 309 14.68 25.95 2.53
N PHE A 310 14.71 25.31 3.69
CA PHE A 310 13.52 24.80 4.36
C PHE A 310 13.75 24.72 5.86
N ASP A 311 12.68 24.88 6.63
CA ASP A 311 12.72 24.66 8.08
C ASP A 311 12.26 23.24 8.38
N ALA A 312 13.07 22.49 9.12
CA ALA A 312 12.69 21.14 9.51
C ALA A 312 13.07 20.82 10.96
N LYS A 313 12.40 19.81 11.51
CA LYS A 313 12.84 19.06 12.70
C LYS A 313 12.31 17.64 12.64
N SER A 314 12.99 16.73 13.33
CA SER A 314 12.49 15.38 13.57
C SER A 314 12.49 15.07 15.06
N THR A 315 11.43 14.44 15.57
CA THR A 315 11.40 14.05 16.99
C THR A 315 12.49 13.04 17.36
N ILE A 316 13.04 12.34 16.37
CA ILE A 316 14.28 11.56 16.48
C ILE A 316 15.29 12.13 15.47
N PRO A 317 16.44 12.69 15.89
CA PRO A 317 17.46 13.18 14.98
C PRO A 317 17.83 12.10 13.97
N ARG A 318 17.79 12.45 12.68
CA ARG A 318 17.94 11.49 11.60
C ARG A 318 18.31 12.18 10.30
N ASP A 319 18.77 11.37 9.36
CA ASP A 319 18.98 11.82 8.00
C ASP A 319 17.66 11.76 7.21
N ILE A 320 17.45 12.79 6.40
CA ILE A 320 16.48 12.81 5.30
C ILE A 320 17.24 13.08 4.01
N ARG A 321 16.65 12.72 2.88
CA ARG A 321 17.20 13.09 1.57
C ARG A 321 16.29 14.11 0.92
N VAL A 322 16.89 15.17 0.39
CA VAL A 322 16.19 16.24 -0.32
C VAL A 322 16.70 16.22 -1.76
N SER A 323 15.80 15.95 -2.70
CA SER A 323 16.12 15.81 -4.10
C SER A 323 15.30 16.76 -4.98
N VAL A 324 15.87 17.11 -6.13
CA VAL A 324 15.24 17.91 -7.18
C VAL A 324 15.16 17.02 -8.40
N GLN A 325 13.94 16.62 -8.74
CA GLN A 325 13.65 15.64 -9.78
C GLN A 325 12.90 16.30 -10.94
N ASP A 326 12.81 15.67 -12.10
CA ASP A 326 11.90 16.08 -13.17
C ASP A 326 10.45 15.90 -12.70
N ALA A 327 9.60 16.89 -12.98
CA ALA A 327 8.22 16.90 -12.49
C ALA A 327 7.34 15.80 -13.10
N THR A 328 7.72 15.27 -14.27
CA THR A 328 6.97 14.25 -15.02
C THR A 328 7.61 12.88 -14.92
N ASN A 329 8.93 12.83 -14.71
CA ASN A 329 9.70 11.61 -14.65
C ASN A 329 10.61 11.63 -13.40
N SER A 330 10.14 11.03 -12.30
CA SER A 330 10.89 10.95 -11.04
C SER A 330 12.24 10.21 -11.14
N LEU A 331 12.58 9.67 -12.32
CA LEU A 331 13.83 8.98 -12.59
C LEU A 331 14.95 9.94 -13.04
N ILE A 332 14.61 11.16 -13.44
CA ILE A 332 15.59 12.20 -13.77
C ILE A 332 15.79 13.04 -12.52
N GLU A 333 16.94 12.90 -11.87
CA GLU A 333 17.30 13.70 -10.71
C GLU A 333 18.38 14.73 -11.09
N TYR A 334 18.08 16.01 -10.86
CA TYR A 334 19.00 17.12 -11.10
C TYR A 334 19.90 17.40 -9.89
N SER A 335 19.45 17.05 -8.69
CA SER A 335 20.25 17.17 -7.47
C SER A 335 19.67 16.29 -6.36
N GLY A 336 20.53 15.77 -5.49
CA GLY A 336 20.15 15.06 -4.28
C GLY A 336 21.14 15.40 -3.17
N SER A 337 20.63 15.61 -1.95
CA SER A 337 21.46 15.88 -0.78
C SER A 337 20.89 15.19 0.45
N VAL A 338 21.75 14.53 1.22
CA VAL A 338 21.39 14.02 2.53
C VAL A 338 21.56 15.13 3.55
N VAL A 339 20.51 15.40 4.32
CA VAL A 339 20.47 16.43 5.34
C VAL A 339 20.15 15.78 6.68
N GLY A 340 21.06 15.92 7.64
CA GLY A 340 20.84 15.52 9.02
C GLY A 340 19.95 16.53 9.73
N ILE A 341 18.70 16.15 10.02
CA ILE A 341 17.75 16.97 10.75
C ILE A 341 17.72 16.59 12.23
N ASP A 342 17.61 17.59 13.10
CA ASP A 342 17.63 17.40 14.55
C ASP A 342 16.27 17.66 15.21
N SER A 343 16.23 17.60 16.54
CA SER A 343 14.99 17.74 17.31
C SER A 343 14.45 19.15 17.44
N HIS A 344 15.18 20.16 16.96
CA HIS A 344 14.79 21.56 17.00
C HIS A 344 14.52 22.07 15.59
N MET A 345 13.51 22.94 15.46
CA MET A 345 13.22 23.57 14.18
C MET A 345 14.41 24.44 13.76
N LYS A 346 14.99 24.12 12.61
CA LYS A 346 16.11 24.87 12.04
C LYS A 346 15.96 25.00 10.54
N THR A 347 16.52 26.07 10.00
CA THR A 347 16.65 26.27 8.56
C THR A 347 17.83 25.47 8.04
N TYR A 348 17.55 24.60 7.07
CA TYR A 348 18.54 23.86 6.32
C TYR A 348 18.71 24.47 4.94
N THR A 349 19.86 24.23 4.31
CA THR A 349 20.21 24.81 3.01
C THR A 349 20.90 23.79 2.13
N CYS A 350 20.39 23.62 0.92
CA CYS A 350 21.01 22.83 -0.15
C CYS A 350 21.29 23.74 -1.34
N GLU A 351 22.52 23.74 -1.85
CA GLU A 351 22.89 24.49 -3.05
C GLU A 351 23.25 23.53 -4.18
N PHE A 352 22.74 23.81 -5.37
CA PHE A 352 22.97 22.95 -6.54
C PHE A 352 22.96 23.77 -7.83
N ALA A 353 23.66 23.28 -8.84
CA ALA A 353 23.67 23.87 -10.17
C ALA A 353 22.86 23.01 -11.14
N ILE A 354 21.97 23.66 -11.91
CA ILE A 354 21.25 22.98 -12.98
C ILE A 354 22.18 22.85 -14.17
N SER A 355 22.50 21.61 -14.52
CA SER A 355 23.39 21.26 -15.63
C SER A 355 22.65 20.52 -16.74
N SER A 356 21.41 20.92 -17.03
CA SER A 356 20.56 20.31 -18.07
C SER A 356 20.87 20.85 -19.48
N SER A 357 20.24 20.28 -20.51
CA SER A 357 20.36 20.82 -21.89
C SER A 357 19.43 22.01 -22.17
N LYS A 358 18.39 22.18 -21.34
CA LYS A 358 17.32 23.19 -21.46
C LYS A 358 16.77 23.55 -20.08
N ASP A 359 15.99 24.61 -19.99
CA ASP A 359 15.21 24.91 -18.78
C ASP A 359 14.27 23.74 -18.44
N ILE A 360 14.03 23.53 -17.15
CA ILE A 360 13.36 22.35 -16.60
C ILE A 360 12.18 22.73 -15.71
N THR A 361 11.14 21.90 -15.73
CA THR A 361 10.09 21.91 -14.72
C THR A 361 10.41 20.80 -13.73
N ALA A 362 10.81 21.18 -12.52
CA ALA A 362 11.26 20.28 -11.49
C ALA A 362 10.21 20.02 -10.40
N ALA A 363 10.46 18.97 -9.63
CA ALA A 363 9.82 18.66 -8.36
C ALA A 363 10.85 18.70 -7.23
N ILE A 364 10.49 19.30 -6.09
CA ILE A 364 11.26 19.23 -4.85
C ILE A 364 10.70 18.05 -4.04
N VAL A 365 11.56 17.12 -3.64
CA VAL A 365 11.16 15.88 -2.98
C VAL A 365 11.92 15.69 -1.67
N PHE A 366 11.17 15.57 -0.57
CA PHE A 366 11.69 15.17 0.74
C PHE A 366 11.47 13.67 0.94
N GLU A 367 12.55 12.90 0.84
CA GLU A 367 12.61 11.45 1.01
C GLU A 367 12.95 11.12 2.46
N MET A 368 11.96 10.62 3.18
CA MET A 368 11.94 10.42 4.64
C MET A 368 11.90 8.94 5.04
N GLY A 369 12.07 8.02 4.08
CA GLY A 369 12.18 6.57 4.31
C GLY A 369 13.51 6.20 4.95
N LYS A 370 14.03 4.99 4.73
CA LYS A 370 15.32 4.56 5.31
C LYS A 370 16.51 5.26 4.65
N VAL A 371 17.07 6.26 5.33
CA VAL A 371 18.33 6.94 4.98
C VAL A 371 19.39 6.61 6.03
N GLY A 372 20.59 6.22 5.60
CA GLY A 372 21.70 5.88 6.50
C GLY A 372 21.39 4.68 7.42
N THR A 373 21.86 4.74 8.67
CA THR A 373 21.71 3.68 9.69
C THR A 373 20.48 3.88 10.60
N THR A 374 19.53 4.73 10.19
CA THR A 374 18.37 5.11 10.99
C THR A 374 17.61 3.88 11.51
N ALA A 375 17.55 3.75 12.84
CA ALA A 375 16.79 2.69 13.48
C ALA A 375 15.29 2.88 13.23
N ASN A 376 14.59 1.79 12.90
CA ASN A 376 13.17 1.83 12.58
C ASN A 376 12.33 2.01 13.86
N GLN A 377 12.05 3.27 14.22
CA GLN A 377 11.25 3.65 15.40
C GLN A 377 10.22 4.72 15.02
N PRO A 378 9.04 4.77 15.66
CA PRO A 378 8.07 5.82 15.39
C PRO A 378 8.55 7.22 15.78
N HIS A 379 8.37 8.21 14.89
CA HIS A 379 8.75 9.61 15.08
C HIS A 379 8.04 10.53 14.09
N ASP A 380 8.05 11.84 14.34
CA ASP A 380 7.49 12.84 13.44
C ASP A 380 8.59 13.66 12.79
N ILE A 381 8.43 14.00 11.51
CA ILE A 381 9.19 15.03 10.81
C ILE A 381 8.25 16.19 10.55
N ILE A 382 8.64 17.39 10.99
CA ILE A 382 7.92 18.64 10.73
C ILE A 382 8.71 19.41 9.68
N LEU A 383 8.00 19.94 8.68
CA LEU A 383 8.55 20.74 7.60
C LEU A 383 7.73 22.02 7.44
N ASP A 384 8.41 23.14 7.21
CA ASP A 384 7.83 24.46 7.02
C ASP A 384 8.76 25.33 6.13
N ASN A 385 8.25 26.46 5.65
CA ASN A 385 9.02 27.52 4.96
C ASN A 385 9.95 27.02 3.84
N VAL A 386 9.45 26.19 2.94
CA VAL A 386 10.24 25.70 1.79
C VAL A 386 10.31 26.79 0.72
N ASP A 387 11.53 27.18 0.33
CA ASP A 387 11.78 28.24 -0.66
C ASP A 387 13.00 27.91 -1.52
N ILE A 388 12.98 28.35 -2.77
CA ILE A 388 14.09 28.17 -3.72
C ILE A 388 14.41 29.48 -4.43
N LYS A 389 15.70 29.83 -4.45
CA LYS A 389 16.18 31.09 -5.05
C LYS A 389 17.38 30.87 -5.96
N GLU A 390 17.41 31.55 -7.10
CA GLU A 390 18.61 31.66 -7.94
C GLU A 390 19.69 32.43 -7.16
N ILE A 391 20.91 31.90 -7.13
CA ILE A 391 22.08 32.52 -6.50
C ILE A 391 23.22 32.69 -7.49
N ALA A 392 24.17 33.59 -7.18
CA ALA A 392 25.41 33.70 -7.92
C ALA A 392 26.29 32.46 -7.65
N ALA A 393 26.88 31.88 -8.70
CA ALA A 393 27.80 30.75 -8.57
C ALA A 393 28.99 31.14 -7.68
N PRO A 394 29.41 30.29 -6.71
CA PRO A 394 30.57 30.57 -5.87
C PRO A 394 31.85 30.72 -6.71
N LEU A 395 32.69 31.70 -6.36
CA LEU A 395 34.02 31.88 -6.96
C LEU A 395 34.92 30.71 -6.54
N THR A 396 35.36 29.90 -7.49
CA THR A 396 36.21 28.73 -7.23
C THR A 396 37.56 29.11 -6.60
N PRO A 397 37.97 28.52 -5.45
CA PRO A 397 39.36 28.53 -5.02
C PRO A 397 40.20 27.63 -5.96
N PRO A 398 41.51 27.92 -6.15
CA PRO A 398 42.37 27.07 -6.97
C PRO A 398 42.49 25.68 -6.34
N SER A 399 42.22 24.67 -7.16
CA SER A 399 42.33 23.24 -6.82
C SER A 399 43.73 22.90 -6.26
N PRO A 400 43.84 22.27 -5.08
CA PRO A 400 45.08 21.65 -4.64
C PRO A 400 45.35 20.42 -5.53
N GLY A 401 46.51 20.40 -6.20
CA GLY A 401 46.96 19.24 -6.95
C GLY A 401 47.21 18.04 -6.02
N GLY A 402 46.52 16.93 -6.30
CA GLY A 402 46.73 15.62 -5.69
C GLY A 402 45.91 14.57 -6.46
N THR A 403 46.56 13.49 -6.87
CA THR A 403 46.08 12.48 -7.83
C THR A 403 45.24 11.36 -7.21
N ASP A 404 44.43 11.63 -6.20
CA ASP A 404 43.47 10.66 -5.67
C ASP A 404 42.10 10.91 -6.32
N ASP A 405 41.58 9.91 -7.03
CA ASP A 405 40.27 9.99 -7.69
C ASP A 405 39.15 10.11 -6.64
N PRO A 406 38.47 11.28 -6.51
CA PRO A 406 37.52 11.56 -5.43
C PRO A 406 36.31 10.61 -5.37
N LEU A 407 36.00 9.89 -6.46
CA LEU A 407 34.81 9.04 -6.54
C LEU A 407 34.98 7.64 -5.94
N GLY A 408 36.23 7.18 -5.76
CA GLY A 408 36.56 5.82 -5.28
C GLY A 408 37.30 5.81 -3.95
N VAL A 409 37.30 6.92 -3.21
CA VAL A 409 38.05 7.07 -1.94
C VAL A 409 37.60 6.03 -0.90
N GLY A 410 36.31 5.65 -0.89
CA GLY A 410 35.75 4.68 0.04
C GLY A 410 35.89 3.20 -0.37
N ILE A 411 36.54 2.87 -1.50
CA ILE A 411 36.70 1.49 -1.95
C ILE A 411 37.96 0.85 -1.35
N THR A 412 37.78 -0.32 -0.74
CA THR A 412 38.84 -1.17 -0.15
C THR A 412 38.99 -2.49 -0.92
N ALA A 413 40.23 -2.94 -1.11
CA ALA A 413 40.56 -4.23 -1.69
C ALA A 413 41.72 -4.84 -0.88
N SER A 414 41.48 -5.95 -0.20
CA SER A 414 42.43 -6.55 0.73
C SER A 414 42.70 -8.01 0.43
N ARG A 415 43.87 -8.48 0.86
CA ARG A 415 44.33 -9.86 0.67
C ARG A 415 44.64 -10.49 2.02
N ASN A 416 44.17 -11.72 2.25
CA ASN A 416 44.38 -12.42 3.51
C ASN A 416 45.76 -13.11 3.57
N SER A 417 46.38 -13.11 4.76
CA SER A 417 47.81 -13.38 4.94
C SER A 417 48.11 -14.87 5.11
N ILE A 418 48.63 -15.55 4.07
CA ILE A 418 49.47 -16.73 4.29
C ILE A 418 50.83 -16.21 4.72
N ILE A 419 51.21 -16.40 5.98
CA ILE A 419 52.47 -15.86 6.51
C ILE A 419 53.62 -16.87 6.38
N GLU A 420 53.30 -18.16 6.47
CA GLU A 420 54.25 -19.27 6.35
C GLU A 420 53.67 -20.37 5.46
N ALA A 421 54.50 -20.97 4.60
CA ALA A 421 54.13 -22.10 3.74
C ALA A 421 55.32 -23.07 3.57
N GLU A 422 55.07 -24.37 3.47
CA GLU A 422 56.13 -25.33 3.16
C GLU A 422 56.32 -25.45 1.64
N LEU A 423 57.57 -25.60 1.20
CA LEU A 423 57.93 -25.73 -0.21
C LEU A 423 57.16 -26.89 -0.86
N GLY A 424 56.42 -26.59 -1.93
CA GLY A 424 55.65 -27.56 -2.67
C GLY A 424 54.26 -27.86 -2.10
N GLU A 425 53.87 -27.28 -0.97
CA GLU A 425 52.48 -27.31 -0.50
C GLU A 425 51.60 -26.33 -1.28
N GLU A 426 50.31 -26.68 -1.37
CA GLU A 426 49.27 -25.82 -1.93
C GLU A 426 48.70 -24.91 -0.84
N GLY A 427 48.41 -23.66 -1.17
CA GLY A 427 47.82 -22.67 -0.27
C GLY A 427 46.75 -21.83 -0.98
N ASP A 428 45.76 -21.37 -0.20
CA ASP A 428 44.66 -20.53 -0.68
C ASP A 428 44.94 -19.04 -0.38
N ILE A 429 45.07 -18.21 -1.41
CA ILE A 429 45.10 -16.75 -1.27
C ILE A 429 43.66 -16.24 -1.32
N LEU A 430 43.15 -15.72 -0.21
CA LEU A 430 41.80 -15.15 -0.12
C LEU A 430 41.83 -13.65 -0.43
N LEU A 431 40.97 -13.20 -1.35
CA LEU A 431 40.82 -11.80 -1.75
C LEU A 431 39.44 -11.29 -1.33
N SER A 432 39.42 -10.07 -0.77
CA SER A 432 38.22 -9.42 -0.24
C SER A 432 38.09 -8.00 -0.78
N GLN A 433 36.86 -7.54 -1.02
CA GLN A 433 36.64 -6.25 -1.64
C GLN A 433 35.25 -5.66 -1.34
N GLY A 434 35.20 -4.34 -1.16
CA GLY A 434 33.97 -3.61 -0.94
C GLY A 434 34.21 -2.13 -0.70
N GLY A 435 33.13 -1.38 -0.48
CA GLY A 435 33.22 0.02 -0.11
C GLY A 435 32.12 0.88 -0.73
N GLU A 436 32.39 2.18 -0.83
CA GLU A 436 31.44 3.16 -1.37
C GLU A 436 31.92 3.79 -2.67
N ILE A 437 31.02 3.84 -3.64
CA ILE A 437 31.11 4.56 -4.91
C ILE A 437 30.30 5.85 -4.77
N SER A 438 30.93 7.00 -4.94
CA SER A 438 30.18 8.27 -5.05
C SER A 438 29.99 8.64 -6.51
N VAL A 439 28.77 8.98 -6.92
CA VAL A 439 28.46 9.50 -8.27
C VAL A 439 27.56 10.73 -8.14
N ALA A 440 27.69 11.69 -9.06
CA ALA A 440 26.96 12.96 -9.05
C ALA A 440 25.51 12.86 -9.56
N GLY A 441 24.95 11.65 -9.60
CA GLY A 441 23.62 11.34 -10.14
C GLY A 441 23.24 9.89 -9.85
N THR A 442 22.45 9.26 -10.70
CA THR A 442 21.97 7.88 -10.50
C THR A 442 22.67 6.92 -11.45
N ILE A 443 23.04 5.75 -10.93
CA ILE A 443 23.47 4.64 -11.77
C ILE A 443 22.22 4.07 -12.44
N ASP A 444 21.95 4.50 -13.67
CA ASP A 444 20.85 4.00 -14.49
C ASP A 444 21.33 2.82 -15.33
N THR A 445 21.11 1.61 -14.81
CA THR A 445 21.44 0.36 -15.52
C THR A 445 20.22 -0.12 -16.30
N GLU A 446 20.46 -0.66 -17.49
CA GLU A 446 19.43 -1.31 -18.30
C GLU A 446 18.69 -2.40 -17.51
N LYS A 447 17.35 -2.38 -17.62
CA LYS A 447 16.45 -3.33 -16.97
C LYS A 447 15.61 -4.07 -18.01
N GLU A 448 15.39 -5.36 -17.80
CA GLU A 448 14.49 -6.15 -18.64
C GLU A 448 13.40 -6.78 -17.78
N VAL A 449 12.14 -6.50 -18.09
CA VAL A 449 10.97 -6.94 -17.32
C VAL A 449 10.01 -7.72 -18.22
N VAL A 450 9.58 -8.89 -17.78
CA VAL A 450 8.47 -9.61 -18.40
C VAL A 450 7.29 -9.62 -17.44
N LEU A 451 6.16 -9.04 -17.86
CA LEU A 451 4.90 -9.09 -17.15
C LEU A 451 4.03 -10.23 -17.69
N ILE A 452 3.75 -11.21 -16.84
CA ILE A 452 2.90 -12.36 -17.14
C ILE A 452 1.50 -12.09 -16.59
N LEU A 453 0.48 -12.23 -17.46
CA LEU A 453 -0.92 -11.93 -17.17
C LEU A 453 -1.79 -13.18 -17.33
N ASP A 454 -2.43 -13.61 -16.26
CA ASP A 454 -3.44 -14.67 -16.29
C ASP A 454 -4.70 -14.18 -17.01
N ASN A 455 -5.05 -14.84 -18.11
CA ASN A 455 -6.30 -14.62 -18.83
C ASN A 455 -7.14 -15.90 -18.90
N SER A 456 -6.94 -16.88 -18.03
CA SER A 456 -7.52 -18.23 -18.11
C SER A 456 -9.04 -18.35 -17.86
N GLY A 457 -9.58 -17.53 -16.96
CA GLY A 457 -10.99 -17.61 -16.52
C GLY A 457 -11.32 -18.88 -15.70
N ALA A 458 -10.33 -19.49 -15.04
CA ALA A 458 -10.49 -20.72 -14.26
C ALA A 458 -11.34 -20.50 -13.00
N LEU A 459 -12.48 -21.22 -12.93
CA LEU A 459 -13.47 -21.36 -11.84
C LEU A 459 -13.42 -20.27 -10.74
N ASN A 460 -14.37 -19.34 -10.80
CA ASN A 460 -14.61 -18.26 -9.82
C ASN A 460 -13.54 -17.17 -9.73
N SER A 461 -12.69 -16.97 -10.74
CA SER A 461 -11.92 -15.72 -10.84
C SER A 461 -12.81 -14.62 -11.47
N TYR A 462 -13.88 -14.21 -10.78
CA TYR A 462 -14.79 -13.16 -11.26
C TYR A 462 -15.01 -12.14 -10.14
N VAL A 463 -14.00 -11.29 -9.90
CA VAL A 463 -14.21 -10.06 -9.13
C VAL A 463 -15.41 -9.33 -9.75
N HIS A 464 -16.50 -9.32 -8.99
CA HIS A 464 -17.82 -8.93 -9.46
C HIS A 464 -18.02 -7.41 -9.49
N ASP A 465 -17.00 -6.62 -9.18
CA ASP A 465 -17.14 -5.18 -9.07
C ASP A 465 -15.94 -4.42 -9.63
N ILE A 466 -16.16 -3.72 -10.73
CA ILE A 466 -15.29 -2.60 -11.09
C ILE A 466 -15.88 -1.41 -10.37
N LEU A 467 -15.08 -0.80 -9.49
CA LEU A 467 -15.48 0.37 -8.71
C LEU A 467 -16.24 1.37 -9.59
N SER A 468 -17.54 1.45 -9.34
CA SER A 468 -18.45 2.34 -10.00
C SER A 468 -18.75 3.52 -9.08
N PRO A 469 -19.29 4.63 -9.59
CA PRO A 469 -19.76 5.71 -8.73
C PRO A 469 -20.81 5.30 -7.69
N LEU A 470 -21.48 4.15 -7.84
CA LEU A 470 -22.50 3.66 -6.92
C LEU A 470 -21.92 2.84 -5.74
N ASP A 471 -20.63 2.50 -5.78
CA ASP A 471 -19.88 1.90 -4.65
C ASP A 471 -19.54 2.90 -3.56
N PHE A 472 -19.80 4.19 -3.82
CA PHE A 472 -19.56 5.26 -2.88
C PHE A 472 -20.88 5.86 -2.41
N GLY A 473 -20.93 6.25 -1.13
CA GLY A 473 -22.03 7.07 -0.64
C GLY A 473 -22.05 8.42 -1.36
N ILE A 474 -20.85 8.97 -1.63
CA ILE A 474 -20.67 10.20 -2.41
C ILE A 474 -19.51 10.00 -3.40
N TYR A 475 -19.78 10.18 -4.69
CA TYR A 475 -18.81 10.17 -5.77
C TYR A 475 -18.86 11.49 -6.56
N SER A 476 -17.70 12.13 -6.73
CA SER A 476 -17.55 13.27 -7.64
C SER A 476 -16.49 13.01 -8.71
N ASN A 477 -16.85 13.20 -9.98
CA ASN A 477 -15.91 13.10 -11.10
C ASN A 477 -14.95 14.30 -11.21
N ARG A 478 -15.21 15.40 -10.49
CA ARG A 478 -14.32 16.56 -10.37
C ARG A 478 -14.18 16.96 -8.91
N ASP A 479 -14.87 18.01 -8.49
CA ASP A 479 -14.73 18.62 -7.17
C ASP A 479 -15.96 18.33 -6.29
N LEU A 480 -15.69 18.08 -5.02
CA LEU A 480 -16.71 17.91 -3.98
C LEU A 480 -16.51 18.98 -2.92
N THR A 481 -17.57 19.75 -2.63
CA THR A 481 -17.59 20.73 -1.55
C THR A 481 -18.65 20.39 -0.52
N ILE A 482 -18.25 20.30 0.75
CA ILE A 482 -19.13 20.10 1.91
C ILE A 482 -18.99 21.29 2.86
N GLN A 483 -20.10 21.95 3.16
CA GLN A 483 -20.18 23.12 4.05
C GLN A 483 -21.31 22.95 5.08
N GLY A 484 -21.43 23.90 6.01
CA GLY A 484 -22.46 23.89 7.06
C GLY A 484 -21.97 23.34 8.39
N ASN A 485 -22.85 23.16 9.38
CA ASN A 485 -22.38 22.83 10.73
C ASN A 485 -21.98 21.36 10.92
N ASN A 486 -22.71 20.42 10.32
CA ASN A 486 -22.49 18.99 10.52
C ASN A 486 -22.71 18.22 9.22
N ALA A 487 -21.77 17.36 8.85
CA ALA A 487 -21.91 16.36 7.79
C ALA A 487 -21.48 14.99 8.31
N THR A 488 -22.31 13.96 8.09
CA THR A 488 -22.02 12.58 8.48
C THR A 488 -22.27 11.63 7.32
N ILE A 489 -21.22 11.04 6.79
CA ILE A 489 -21.27 10.03 5.74
C ILE A 489 -20.95 8.68 6.39
N ASN A 490 -21.97 7.85 6.56
CA ASN A 490 -21.83 6.44 6.93
C ASN A 490 -21.61 5.63 5.64
N GLY A 491 -20.37 5.61 5.16
CA GLY A 491 -19.97 5.05 3.87
C GLY A 491 -18.65 5.66 3.39
N SER A 492 -18.28 5.39 2.15
CA SER A 492 -17.09 5.94 1.49
C SER A 492 -17.42 7.22 0.71
N VAL A 493 -16.39 8.06 0.54
CA VAL A 493 -16.43 9.28 -0.28
C VAL A 493 -15.29 9.21 -1.30
N HIS A 494 -15.59 9.53 -2.56
CA HIS A 494 -14.61 9.62 -3.63
C HIS A 494 -14.74 10.92 -4.42
N THR A 495 -13.61 11.50 -4.81
CA THR A 495 -13.53 12.74 -5.57
C THR A 495 -12.32 12.69 -6.49
N ASN A 496 -12.51 12.77 -7.81
CA ASN A 496 -11.39 12.63 -8.74
C ASN A 496 -10.37 13.78 -8.66
N ASN A 497 -10.77 14.97 -8.19
CA ASN A 497 -9.90 16.15 -8.12
C ASN A 497 -9.76 16.69 -6.67
N LEU A 498 -10.55 17.70 -6.30
CA LEU A 498 -10.43 18.37 -5.00
C LEU A 498 -11.61 18.08 -4.09
N PHE A 499 -11.32 17.52 -2.91
CA PHE A 499 -12.26 17.43 -1.81
C PHE A 499 -12.10 18.63 -0.88
N THR A 500 -13.11 19.49 -0.80
CA THR A 500 -13.16 20.65 0.10
C THR A 500 -14.18 20.45 1.20
N SER A 501 -13.76 20.61 2.46
CA SER A 501 -14.67 20.67 3.61
C SER A 501 -14.40 21.90 4.46
N THR A 502 -15.39 22.80 4.50
CA THR A 502 -15.43 23.95 5.42
C THR A 502 -16.47 23.76 6.52
N ALA A 503 -17.07 22.56 6.60
CA ALA A 503 -18.08 22.26 7.59
C ALA A 503 -17.52 22.34 9.02
N GLU A 504 -18.31 22.73 10.02
CA GLU A 504 -17.80 22.79 11.40
C GLU A 504 -17.38 21.40 11.90
N THR A 505 -18.21 20.38 11.65
CA THR A 505 -17.90 18.97 11.89
C THR A 505 -18.12 18.15 10.62
N ILE A 506 -17.13 17.32 10.26
CA ILE A 506 -17.26 16.31 9.22
C ILE A 506 -16.92 14.92 9.77
N LYS A 507 -17.79 13.96 9.49
CA LYS A 507 -17.59 12.54 9.82
C LYS A 507 -17.74 11.68 8.58
N ILE A 508 -16.76 10.81 8.31
CA ILE A 508 -16.80 9.80 7.25
C ILE A 508 -16.38 8.46 7.87
N SER A 509 -17.29 7.49 7.90
CA SER A 509 -17.08 6.23 8.62
C SER A 509 -16.16 5.23 7.91
N GLN A 510 -15.85 5.47 6.63
CA GLN A 510 -14.95 4.65 5.81
C GLN A 510 -13.89 5.52 5.11
N THR A 511 -13.47 5.14 3.90
CA THR A 511 -12.44 5.84 3.13
C THR A 511 -12.99 7.13 2.52
N CYS A 512 -12.27 8.23 2.72
CA CYS A 512 -12.40 9.46 1.94
C CYS A 512 -11.22 9.54 0.98
N SER A 513 -11.50 9.52 -0.32
CA SER A 513 -10.47 9.49 -1.37
C SER A 513 -10.55 10.70 -2.30
N ALA A 514 -9.41 11.34 -2.55
CA ALA A 514 -9.30 12.47 -3.47
C ALA A 514 -7.90 12.66 -4.03
N ALA A 515 -7.73 13.34 -5.16
CA ALA A 515 -6.38 13.69 -5.63
C ALA A 515 -5.74 14.73 -4.69
N SER A 516 -6.57 15.62 -4.15
CA SER A 516 -6.19 16.64 -3.17
C SER A 516 -7.31 16.90 -2.15
N PHE A 517 -6.91 17.34 -0.95
CA PHE A 517 -7.82 17.66 0.16
C PHE A 517 -7.59 19.09 0.64
N ASP A 518 -8.67 19.85 0.79
CA ASP A 518 -8.72 21.14 1.47
C ASP A 518 -9.75 21.08 2.60
N ILE A 519 -9.30 20.76 3.81
CA ILE A 519 -10.16 20.56 4.97
C ILE A 519 -9.82 21.61 6.02
N THR A 520 -10.70 22.59 6.15
CA THR A 520 -10.64 23.66 7.17
C THR A 520 -11.66 23.45 8.28
N SER A 521 -12.32 22.29 8.29
CA SER A 521 -13.25 21.85 9.32
C SER A 521 -12.62 21.82 10.72
N LYS A 522 -13.36 22.31 11.73
CA LYS A 522 -12.86 22.37 13.12
C LYS A 522 -12.80 20.99 13.78
N LYS A 523 -13.71 20.10 13.42
CA LYS A 523 -13.81 18.73 13.93
C LYS A 523 -13.88 17.75 12.77
N VAL A 524 -12.84 16.94 12.61
CA VAL A 524 -12.70 15.98 11.51
C VAL A 524 -12.63 14.57 12.10
N ASP A 525 -13.59 13.73 11.76
CA ASP A 525 -13.68 12.30 12.13
C ASP A 525 -13.78 11.46 10.85
N ILE A 526 -12.65 11.26 10.18
CA ILE A 526 -12.57 10.48 8.93
C ILE A 526 -11.73 9.23 9.21
N LYS A 527 -12.31 8.04 8.97
CA LYS A 527 -11.65 6.76 9.30
C LYS A 527 -10.35 6.56 8.53
N THR A 528 -10.37 6.78 7.22
CA THR A 528 -9.20 6.62 6.35
C THR A 528 -9.18 7.71 5.29
N PHE A 529 -8.07 8.41 5.13
CA PHE A 529 -7.80 9.26 3.97
C PHE A 529 -7.01 8.47 2.92
N LYS A 530 -7.34 8.68 1.64
CA LYS A 530 -6.61 8.09 0.52
C LYS A 530 -6.38 9.11 -0.59
N ASN A 531 -5.13 9.46 -0.86
CA ASN A 531 -4.79 10.20 -2.05
C ASN A 531 -4.87 9.28 -3.28
N ILE A 532 -5.45 9.76 -4.37
CA ILE A 532 -5.49 9.02 -5.64
C ILE A 532 -4.61 9.71 -6.68
N THR A 533 -3.96 8.90 -7.52
CA THR A 533 -3.18 9.36 -8.68
C THR A 533 -3.85 8.99 -10.00
N ILE A 534 -4.82 8.06 -9.95
CA ILE A 534 -5.60 7.59 -11.09
C ILE A 534 -7.07 7.88 -10.78
N PRO A 535 -7.77 8.65 -11.62
CA PRO A 535 -9.20 8.92 -11.44
C PRO A 535 -10.04 7.67 -11.70
N ILE A 536 -11.15 7.52 -10.98
CA ILE A 536 -12.17 6.50 -11.26
C ILE A 536 -13.10 7.05 -12.34
N GLU A 537 -13.42 6.26 -13.36
CA GLU A 537 -14.27 6.70 -14.47
C GLU A 537 -15.75 6.83 -14.06
N MET A 538 -16.44 7.85 -14.56
CA MET A 538 -17.88 8.02 -14.40
C MET A 538 -18.63 7.60 -15.69
N PRO A 539 -19.23 6.39 -15.75
CA PRO A 539 -19.83 5.88 -16.97
C PRO A 539 -21.14 6.59 -17.36
N TYR A 540 -21.42 6.61 -18.66
CA TYR A 540 -22.67 7.07 -19.25
C TYR A 540 -23.56 5.88 -19.61
N PHE A 541 -24.60 5.61 -18.82
CA PHE A 541 -25.51 4.48 -19.04
C PHE A 541 -26.94 4.87 -19.43
N HIS A 542 -27.16 6.12 -19.88
CA HIS A 542 -28.51 6.58 -20.25
C HIS A 542 -29.09 5.86 -21.46
N THR A 543 -28.28 5.30 -22.36
CA THR A 543 -28.76 4.50 -23.50
C THR A 543 -29.65 3.35 -23.03
N GLU A 544 -29.24 2.64 -21.97
CA GLU A 544 -30.00 1.49 -21.46
C GLU A 544 -31.23 1.92 -20.68
N LEU A 545 -31.17 3.06 -19.98
CA LEU A 545 -32.34 3.65 -19.34
C LEU A 545 -33.39 4.11 -20.37
N LEU A 546 -32.95 4.70 -21.48
CA LEU A 546 -33.83 5.12 -22.58
C LEU A 546 -34.46 3.91 -23.28
N ALA A 547 -33.69 2.85 -23.51
CA ALA A 547 -34.18 1.60 -24.07
C ALA A 547 -35.27 0.96 -23.17
N ASP A 548 -35.06 0.96 -21.86
CA ASP A 548 -36.04 0.48 -20.87
C ASP A 548 -37.33 1.33 -20.88
N ALA A 549 -37.20 2.66 -20.91
CA ALA A 549 -38.34 3.57 -20.98
C ALA A 549 -39.15 3.40 -22.29
N LEU A 550 -38.47 3.32 -23.43
CA LEU A 550 -39.09 3.11 -24.74
C LEU A 550 -39.84 1.77 -24.81
N LYS A 551 -39.22 0.69 -24.34
CA LYS A 551 -39.81 -0.65 -24.31
C LYS A 551 -41.12 -0.69 -23.51
N ASN A 552 -41.23 0.14 -22.46
CA ASN A 552 -42.39 0.18 -21.58
C ASN A 552 -43.36 1.34 -21.89
N SER A 553 -43.16 2.07 -22.99
CA SER A 553 -43.98 3.24 -23.38
C SER A 553 -44.02 4.34 -22.30
N MET A 554 -42.92 4.51 -21.56
CA MET A 554 -42.75 5.51 -20.51
C MET A 554 -41.89 6.68 -20.99
N VAL A 555 -42.26 7.26 -22.14
CA VAL A 555 -41.59 8.41 -22.75
C VAL A 555 -42.54 9.60 -22.76
N PHE A 556 -42.06 10.75 -22.30
CA PHE A 556 -42.83 11.97 -22.10
C PHE A 556 -42.26 13.12 -22.94
N ASN A 557 -43.01 13.57 -23.94
CA ASN A 557 -42.62 14.73 -24.76
C ASN A 557 -43.46 15.96 -24.40
N PRO A 558 -42.88 17.19 -24.44
CA PRO A 558 -43.61 18.41 -24.14
C PRO A 558 -44.88 18.61 -24.97
N GLU A 559 -44.84 18.18 -26.24
CA GLU A 559 -45.94 18.26 -27.19
C GLU A 559 -47.18 17.42 -26.81
N ASP A 560 -47.00 16.41 -25.96
CA ASP A 560 -48.10 15.56 -25.46
C ASP A 560 -48.91 16.27 -24.35
N TYR A 561 -48.38 17.34 -23.78
CA TYR A 561 -48.95 18.06 -22.62
C TYR A 561 -49.12 19.57 -22.91
N PRO A 562 -49.98 19.95 -23.88
CA PRO A 562 -50.23 21.35 -24.17
C PRO A 562 -50.87 22.07 -22.97
N PRO A 563 -50.84 23.42 -22.92
CA PRO A 563 -51.43 24.17 -21.81
C PRO A 563 -52.89 23.79 -21.56
N SER A 564 -53.20 23.44 -20.31
CA SER A 564 -54.53 23.05 -19.86
C SER A 564 -54.85 23.73 -18.53
N TRP A 565 -56.14 24.02 -18.31
CA TRP A 565 -56.65 24.55 -17.04
C TRP A 565 -56.58 23.54 -15.90
N PHE A 566 -56.51 22.26 -16.23
CA PHE A 566 -56.38 21.16 -15.29
C PHE A 566 -55.14 20.33 -15.65
N PRO A 567 -54.38 19.84 -14.64
CA PRO A 567 -53.24 19.00 -14.92
C PRO A 567 -53.68 17.64 -15.49
N TYR A 568 -52.81 17.03 -16.28
CA TYR A 568 -53.10 15.75 -16.93
C TYR A 568 -52.90 14.61 -15.92
N PRO A 569 -53.79 13.61 -15.86
CA PRO A 569 -53.49 12.37 -15.15
C PRO A 569 -52.22 11.75 -15.72
N MET A 570 -51.26 11.40 -14.86
CA MET A 570 -50.04 10.76 -15.33
C MET A 570 -50.35 9.33 -15.79
N PRO A 571 -49.95 8.92 -17.02
CA PRO A 571 -50.22 7.59 -17.56
C PRO A 571 -49.87 6.45 -16.60
N GLY A 572 -50.84 5.58 -16.33
CA GLY A 572 -50.66 4.41 -15.46
C GLY A 572 -50.56 4.72 -13.96
N GLN A 573 -50.73 5.98 -13.54
CA GLN A 573 -50.61 6.40 -12.15
C GLN A 573 -51.97 6.81 -11.57
N LYS A 574 -52.21 6.41 -10.32
CA LYS A 574 -53.43 6.79 -9.59
C LYS A 574 -53.15 8.02 -8.72
N ASP A 575 -53.99 9.05 -8.85
CA ASP A 575 -53.93 10.29 -8.07
C ASP A 575 -52.59 11.06 -8.19
N VAL A 576 -51.85 10.82 -9.27
CA VAL A 576 -50.63 11.53 -9.68
C VAL A 576 -50.90 12.23 -11.01
N PHE A 577 -50.45 13.48 -11.11
CA PHE A 577 -50.67 14.35 -12.24
C PHE A 577 -49.34 14.87 -12.80
N ILE A 578 -49.39 15.22 -14.08
CA ILE A 578 -48.27 15.77 -14.84
C ILE A 578 -48.74 16.99 -15.65
N THR A 579 -47.88 18.00 -15.76
CA THR A 579 -48.05 19.12 -16.69
C THR A 579 -46.71 19.53 -17.26
N TYR A 580 -46.71 20.13 -18.45
CA TYR A 580 -45.53 20.81 -18.99
C TYR A 580 -45.68 22.32 -18.78
N ASN A 581 -44.90 22.88 -17.87
CA ASN A 581 -44.90 24.29 -17.57
C ASN A 581 -44.09 25.05 -18.65
N LEU A 582 -44.78 25.68 -19.60
CA LEU A 582 -44.14 26.42 -20.70
C LEU A 582 -43.25 27.58 -20.23
N PHE A 583 -43.56 28.21 -19.10
CA PHE A 583 -42.79 29.37 -18.60
C PHE A 583 -41.50 28.92 -17.93
N ALA A 584 -41.56 27.82 -17.17
CA ALA A 584 -40.39 27.21 -16.53
C ALA A 584 -39.66 26.20 -17.43
N ASN A 585 -40.21 25.90 -18.61
CA ASN A 585 -39.72 24.94 -19.60
C ASN A 585 -39.40 23.54 -19.00
N ARG A 586 -40.32 23.01 -18.19
CA ARG A 586 -40.14 21.75 -17.46
C ARG A 586 -41.43 20.97 -17.27
N PHE A 587 -41.31 19.67 -17.10
CA PHE A 587 -42.37 18.82 -16.57
C PHE A 587 -42.50 19.02 -15.06
N GLU A 588 -43.72 19.07 -14.54
CA GLU A 588 -44.01 19.11 -13.11
C GLU A 588 -44.86 17.89 -12.75
N ILE A 589 -44.34 17.04 -11.86
CA ILE A 589 -45.00 15.82 -11.39
C ILE A 589 -45.43 16.05 -9.93
N PHE A 590 -46.73 15.94 -9.66
CA PHE A 590 -47.30 16.23 -8.35
C PHE A 590 -48.59 15.45 -8.10
N GLY A 591 -49.07 15.45 -6.86
CA GLY A 591 -50.32 14.79 -6.48
C GLY A 591 -50.25 14.15 -5.10
N MET A 592 -51.39 13.63 -4.64
CA MET A 592 -51.51 12.92 -3.35
C MET A 592 -51.31 11.41 -3.50
N GLY A 593 -51.24 10.93 -4.75
CA GLY A 593 -50.99 9.53 -5.07
C GLY A 593 -49.52 9.11 -4.90
N LYS A 594 -49.30 7.80 -5.05
CA LYS A 594 -47.99 7.17 -4.97
C LYS A 594 -47.44 6.96 -6.39
N LEU A 595 -46.28 7.52 -6.72
CA LEU A 595 -45.67 7.33 -8.03
C LEU A 595 -45.08 5.91 -8.15
N VAL A 596 -45.71 5.06 -8.95
CA VAL A 596 -45.28 3.68 -9.19
C VAL A 596 -44.27 3.63 -10.33
N ILE A 597 -43.05 3.21 -10.02
CA ILE A 597 -41.93 3.09 -10.95
C ILE A 597 -41.65 1.60 -11.17
N ASN A 598 -42.15 1.05 -12.29
CA ASN A 598 -41.99 -0.34 -12.70
C ASN A 598 -40.97 -0.52 -13.85
N SER A 599 -40.55 0.59 -14.45
CA SER A 599 -39.55 0.72 -15.52
C SER A 599 -39.02 2.15 -15.48
N SER A 600 -37.92 2.42 -16.18
CA SER A 600 -37.42 3.79 -16.29
C SER A 600 -38.42 4.69 -17.03
N MET A 601 -38.50 5.96 -16.64
CA MET A 601 -39.39 6.98 -17.22
C MET A 601 -38.54 8.10 -17.82
N TYR A 602 -38.63 8.32 -19.12
CA TYR A 602 -37.83 9.32 -19.82
C TYR A 602 -38.63 10.58 -20.15
N PHE A 603 -38.12 11.72 -19.71
CA PHE A 603 -38.65 13.06 -19.95
C PHE A 603 -37.73 13.82 -20.90
N ASN A 604 -38.26 14.20 -22.06
CA ASN A 604 -37.56 15.01 -23.06
C ASN A 604 -37.57 16.51 -22.67
N GLY A 605 -37.03 16.83 -21.50
CA GLY A 605 -37.00 18.17 -20.91
C GLY A 605 -36.49 18.16 -19.47
N ASP A 606 -36.64 19.30 -18.78
CA ASP A 606 -36.38 19.43 -17.34
C ASP A 606 -37.55 18.82 -16.55
N VAL A 607 -37.29 18.38 -15.32
CA VAL A 607 -38.31 17.74 -14.45
C VAL A 607 -38.27 18.33 -13.04
N LEU A 608 -39.42 18.74 -12.53
CA LEU A 608 -39.67 19.04 -11.12
C LEU A 608 -40.50 17.93 -10.50
N ILE A 609 -39.97 17.32 -9.43
CA ILE A 609 -40.64 16.27 -8.66
C ILE A 609 -41.12 16.89 -7.34
N SER A 610 -42.44 16.94 -7.15
CA SER A 610 -43.09 17.42 -5.93
C SER A 610 -44.11 16.38 -5.45
N LEU A 611 -43.60 15.26 -4.93
CA LEU A 611 -44.38 14.12 -4.47
C LEU A 611 -43.95 13.71 -3.07
N THR A 612 -44.88 13.15 -2.30
CA THR A 612 -44.64 12.73 -0.91
C THR A 612 -44.35 11.23 -0.75
N GLU A 613 -44.53 10.41 -1.80
CA GLU A 613 -44.33 8.95 -1.75
C GLU A 613 -44.07 8.35 -3.14
N THR A 614 -43.11 7.43 -3.24
CA THR A 614 -42.85 6.61 -4.44
C THR A 614 -43.03 5.11 -4.18
N ASN A 615 -43.18 4.32 -5.25
CA ASN A 615 -43.16 2.86 -5.24
C ASN A 615 -42.24 2.34 -6.36
N ASN A 616 -40.94 2.29 -6.13
CA ASN A 616 -40.03 1.73 -7.12
C ASN A 616 -39.90 0.21 -6.89
N VAL A 617 -40.50 -0.57 -7.78
CA VAL A 617 -40.63 -2.04 -7.66
C VAL A 617 -39.65 -2.82 -8.54
N ASN A 618 -39.00 -2.14 -9.49
CA ASN A 618 -38.15 -2.78 -10.50
C ASN A 618 -36.90 -1.93 -10.81
N ASP A 619 -36.50 -1.09 -9.86
CA ASP A 619 -35.28 -0.29 -9.93
C ASP A 619 -35.20 0.64 -11.16
N GLY A 620 -36.33 1.18 -11.60
CA GLY A 620 -36.39 2.12 -12.72
C GLY A 620 -35.94 3.53 -12.31
N PHE A 621 -35.41 4.30 -13.27
CA PHE A 621 -34.99 5.69 -13.06
C PHE A 621 -36.02 6.68 -13.59
N ILE A 622 -36.13 7.85 -12.93
CA ILE A 622 -36.66 9.05 -13.57
C ILE A 622 -35.50 9.70 -14.32
N VAL A 623 -35.60 9.72 -15.65
CA VAL A 623 -34.54 10.17 -16.55
C VAL A 623 -34.96 11.48 -17.20
N ALA A 624 -34.19 12.54 -17.01
CA ALA A 624 -34.42 13.82 -17.65
C ALA A 624 -33.32 14.12 -18.68
N LYS A 625 -33.71 14.59 -19.86
CA LYS A 625 -32.76 15.12 -20.83
C LYS A 625 -32.02 16.35 -20.28
N GLY A 626 -32.70 17.15 -19.46
CA GLY A 626 -32.19 18.35 -18.80
C GLY A 626 -32.15 18.23 -17.27
N ASN A 627 -32.46 19.32 -16.56
CA ASN A 627 -32.34 19.41 -15.10
C ASN A 627 -33.39 18.58 -14.37
N ILE A 628 -33.04 18.12 -13.16
CA ILE A 628 -33.99 17.51 -12.22
C ILE A 628 -34.00 18.34 -10.94
N ILE A 629 -35.18 18.74 -10.49
CA ILE A 629 -35.38 19.45 -9.22
C ILE A 629 -36.24 18.57 -8.32
N ILE A 630 -35.76 18.32 -7.10
CA ILE A 630 -36.49 17.59 -6.06
C ILE A 630 -36.83 18.60 -4.96
N GLN A 631 -38.13 18.82 -4.74
CA GLN A 631 -38.63 19.79 -3.74
C GLN A 631 -39.53 19.11 -2.71
N GLY A 632 -39.36 19.50 -1.43
CA GLY A 632 -40.25 19.05 -0.36
C GLY A 632 -39.68 19.30 1.03
N GLU A 633 -40.55 19.27 2.04
CA GLU A 633 -40.17 19.34 3.45
C GLU A 633 -40.74 18.13 4.17
N ASN A 634 -40.01 17.59 5.16
CA ASN A 634 -40.45 16.44 5.94
C ASN A 634 -40.75 15.17 5.12
N LEU A 635 -40.02 14.95 4.02
CA LEU A 635 -40.17 13.72 3.23
C LEU A 635 -39.67 12.53 4.06
N LYS A 636 -40.51 11.53 4.27
CA LYS A 636 -40.19 10.35 5.10
C LYS A 636 -40.61 9.07 4.37
N PRO A 637 -39.66 8.22 3.94
CA PRO A 637 -39.98 6.99 3.23
C PRO A 637 -40.89 6.08 4.06
N LYS A 638 -41.98 5.59 3.46
CA LYS A 638 -42.98 4.75 4.15
C LYS A 638 -42.67 3.25 4.11
N GLY A 639 -41.59 2.85 3.43
CA GLY A 639 -41.15 1.45 3.35
C GLY A 639 -39.98 1.25 2.38
N PRO A 640 -39.49 0.01 2.21
CA PRO A 640 -38.29 -0.29 1.43
C PRO A 640 -38.42 -0.02 -0.08
N LYS A 641 -39.65 0.11 -0.58
CA LYS A 641 -39.95 0.43 -1.99
C LYS A 641 -40.18 1.93 -2.24
N ASP A 642 -40.21 2.73 -1.18
CA ASP A 642 -40.28 4.18 -1.27
C ASP A 642 -38.87 4.70 -1.49
N LYS A 643 -38.42 4.57 -2.75
CA LYS A 643 -37.08 4.91 -3.22
C LYS A 643 -37.15 5.65 -4.56
N LEU A 644 -36.24 6.58 -4.76
CA LEU A 644 -36.21 7.49 -5.89
C LEU A 644 -34.83 7.43 -6.54
N TYR A 645 -34.79 6.93 -7.78
CA TYR A 645 -33.58 6.90 -8.60
C TYR A 645 -33.74 7.92 -9.71
N VAL A 646 -32.80 8.87 -9.81
CA VAL A 646 -32.86 9.96 -10.79
C VAL A 646 -31.58 10.01 -11.62
N TYR A 647 -31.74 10.27 -12.91
CA TYR A 647 -30.63 10.39 -13.86
C TYR A 647 -30.81 11.64 -14.73
N SER A 648 -29.87 12.57 -14.69
CA SER A 648 -29.84 13.72 -15.59
C SER A 648 -28.79 13.51 -16.69
N ILE A 649 -29.21 13.50 -17.96
CA ILE A 649 -28.31 13.21 -19.09
C ILE A 649 -27.32 14.36 -19.31
N ASN A 650 -27.84 15.58 -19.48
CA ASN A 650 -27.03 16.76 -19.81
C ASN A 650 -27.23 17.94 -18.83
N GLY A 651 -28.05 17.75 -17.80
CA GLY A 651 -28.43 18.79 -16.85
C GLY A 651 -27.79 18.64 -15.48
N ASN A 652 -28.36 19.34 -14.52
CA ASN A 652 -27.98 19.32 -13.11
C ASN A 652 -29.11 18.71 -12.27
N ILE A 653 -28.78 18.24 -11.07
CA ILE A 653 -29.75 17.79 -10.07
C ILE A 653 -29.73 18.76 -8.90
N GLU A 654 -30.88 19.31 -8.53
CA GLU A 654 -31.01 20.21 -7.39
C GLU A 654 -31.98 19.63 -6.35
N CYS A 655 -31.44 19.34 -5.16
CA CYS A 655 -32.18 18.85 -4.02
C CYS A 655 -32.51 20.02 -3.09
N GLN A 656 -33.70 20.58 -3.28
CA GLN A 656 -34.28 21.65 -2.49
C GLN A 656 -35.20 21.06 -1.41
N THR A 657 -34.64 20.16 -0.61
CA THR A 657 -35.38 19.45 0.45
C THR A 657 -34.92 19.87 1.83
N LYS A 658 -35.81 19.78 2.83
CA LYS A 658 -35.49 20.08 4.23
C LYS A 658 -36.12 19.06 5.18
N ASP A 659 -35.42 18.72 6.26
CA ASP A 659 -35.86 17.76 7.29
C ASP A 659 -36.35 16.43 6.67
N SER A 660 -35.65 15.98 5.63
CA SER A 660 -36.13 14.96 4.71
C SER A 660 -35.19 13.76 4.62
N THR A 661 -35.77 12.58 4.41
CA THR A 661 -35.06 11.34 4.10
C THR A 661 -35.38 10.89 2.69
N ILE A 662 -34.37 10.66 1.87
CA ILE A 662 -34.50 10.17 0.49
C ILE A 662 -33.76 8.84 0.41
N ASN A 663 -34.45 7.78 -0.02
CA ASN A 663 -33.81 6.50 -0.32
C ASN A 663 -33.53 6.44 -1.82
N GLY A 664 -32.29 6.21 -2.25
CA GLY A 664 -31.99 5.92 -3.64
C GLY A 664 -30.77 6.60 -4.24
N ILE A 665 -30.80 6.83 -5.55
CA ILE A 665 -29.64 7.20 -6.38
C ILE A 665 -29.89 8.56 -7.01
N ALA A 666 -28.90 9.45 -6.94
CA ALA A 666 -28.84 10.63 -7.80
C ALA A 666 -27.60 10.56 -8.69
N TYR A 667 -27.80 10.51 -10.00
CA TYR A 667 -26.71 10.31 -10.97
C TYR A 667 -26.73 11.38 -12.07
N ALA A 668 -25.65 12.15 -12.22
CA ALA A 668 -25.53 13.23 -13.19
C ALA A 668 -24.11 13.35 -13.76
N PRO A 669 -23.77 12.64 -14.85
CA PRO A 669 -22.42 12.65 -15.43
C PRO A 669 -22.10 13.94 -16.19
N GLY A 670 -23.12 14.72 -16.57
CA GLY A 670 -22.97 15.94 -17.35
C GLY A 670 -22.63 15.67 -18.82
N ALA A 671 -22.79 16.67 -19.68
CA ALA A 671 -22.52 16.54 -21.12
C ALA A 671 -21.01 16.65 -21.42
N PRO A 672 -20.45 15.76 -22.26
CA PRO A 672 -19.08 15.90 -22.76
C PRO A 672 -18.87 17.28 -23.40
N GLY A 673 -17.94 18.07 -22.85
CA GLY A 673 -17.64 19.43 -23.34
C GLY A 673 -18.46 20.57 -22.72
N ASN A 674 -19.38 20.30 -21.78
CA ASN A 674 -20.06 21.35 -21.02
C ASN A 674 -19.66 21.31 -19.53
N PRO A 675 -18.73 22.19 -19.08
CA PRO A 675 -18.24 22.18 -17.70
C PRO A 675 -19.29 22.59 -16.65
N ASN A 676 -20.45 23.12 -17.06
CA ASN A 676 -21.52 23.55 -16.17
C ASN A 676 -22.66 22.52 -15.99
N SER A 677 -22.48 21.32 -16.54
CA SER A 677 -23.45 20.23 -16.45
C SER A 677 -22.96 19.10 -15.53
N GLY A 678 -23.90 18.29 -15.02
CA GLY A 678 -23.61 17.21 -14.09
C GLY A 678 -23.41 17.65 -12.63
N LYS A 679 -23.83 18.87 -12.28
CA LYS A 679 -23.78 19.36 -10.89
C LYS A 679 -24.90 18.74 -10.08
N ILE A 680 -24.59 18.24 -8.89
CA ILE A 680 -25.62 17.90 -7.90
C ILE A 680 -25.46 18.82 -6.69
N ILE A 681 -26.53 19.54 -6.37
CA ILE A 681 -26.54 20.59 -5.36
C ILE A 681 -27.60 20.27 -4.30
N PHE A 682 -27.18 20.23 -3.04
CA PHE A 682 -28.08 20.13 -1.88
C PHE A 682 -28.09 21.47 -1.15
N THR A 683 -29.25 22.13 -1.11
CA THR A 683 -29.38 23.50 -0.58
C THR A 683 -30.11 23.59 0.76
N GLY A 684 -30.90 22.59 1.15
CA GLY A 684 -31.64 22.61 2.42
C GLY A 684 -30.98 21.82 3.55
N ASP A 685 -31.44 22.08 4.78
CA ASP A 685 -30.89 21.51 6.01
C ASP A 685 -31.52 20.16 6.38
N ASN A 686 -30.78 19.37 7.18
CA ASN A 686 -31.21 18.12 7.82
C ASN A 686 -31.70 17.07 6.83
N ASN A 687 -30.95 16.87 5.75
CA ASN A 687 -31.24 15.85 4.74
C ASN A 687 -30.49 14.55 5.02
N THR A 688 -31.22 13.43 5.01
CA THR A 688 -30.67 12.08 5.06
C THR A 688 -30.82 11.40 3.70
N ILE A 689 -29.73 11.02 3.06
CA ILE A 689 -29.74 10.19 1.86
C ILE A 689 -29.36 8.75 2.25
N ASN A 690 -30.24 7.78 1.98
CA ASN A 690 -29.94 6.36 2.10
C ASN A 690 -29.69 5.78 0.71
N GLY A 691 -28.45 5.82 0.24
CA GLY A 691 -28.05 5.41 -1.10
C GLY A 691 -26.80 6.12 -1.60
N ALA A 692 -26.70 6.32 -2.92
CA ALA A 692 -25.50 6.82 -3.60
C ALA A 692 -25.76 8.14 -4.35
N ILE A 693 -24.79 9.05 -4.31
CA ILE A 693 -24.83 10.34 -5.00
C ILE A 693 -23.60 10.44 -5.90
N ALA A 694 -23.81 10.48 -7.21
CA ALA A 694 -22.74 10.48 -8.20
C ALA A 694 -22.94 11.63 -9.19
N GLY A 695 -22.04 12.61 -9.17
CA GLY A 695 -22.13 13.80 -10.02
C GLY A 695 -20.79 14.17 -10.66
N ASN A 696 -20.85 14.95 -11.73
CA ASN A 696 -19.67 15.57 -12.30
C ASN A 696 -19.01 16.55 -11.30
N GLU A 697 -19.82 17.28 -10.53
CA GLU A 697 -19.39 18.19 -9.45
C GLU A 697 -20.47 18.18 -8.36
N LEU A 698 -20.08 18.16 -7.09
CA LEU A 698 -21.00 18.02 -5.96
C LEU A 698 -20.88 19.17 -4.96
N LYS A 699 -22.01 19.74 -4.56
CA LYS A 699 -22.07 20.83 -3.57
C LYS A 699 -23.13 20.59 -2.50
N PHE A 700 -22.69 20.48 -1.26
CA PHE A 700 -23.56 20.38 -0.09
C PHE A 700 -23.44 21.66 0.73
N ASN A 701 -24.46 22.52 0.63
CA ASN A 701 -24.48 23.84 1.26
C ASN A 701 -25.31 23.88 2.57
N GLY A 702 -26.15 22.87 2.80
CA GLY A 702 -27.01 22.77 3.99
C GLY A 702 -26.32 22.13 5.19
N SER A 703 -26.81 22.44 6.40
CA SER A 703 -26.34 21.83 7.65
C SER A 703 -27.05 20.50 7.92
N GLY A 704 -26.40 19.58 8.63
CA GLY A 704 -27.01 18.33 9.08
C GLY A 704 -27.15 17.28 7.98
N LEU A 705 -26.26 17.29 6.98
CA LEU A 705 -26.19 16.26 5.95
C LEU A 705 -25.90 14.90 6.58
N LYS A 706 -26.71 13.90 6.24
CA LYS A 706 -26.43 12.50 6.53
C LYS A 706 -26.50 11.67 5.26
N VAL A 707 -25.46 10.89 4.97
CA VAL A 707 -25.49 9.89 3.89
C VAL A 707 -25.26 8.52 4.50
N ASN A 708 -26.11 7.55 4.21
CA ASN A 708 -25.95 6.17 4.64
C ASN A 708 -25.85 5.29 3.39
N HIS A 709 -24.74 4.60 3.25
CA HIS A 709 -24.42 3.74 2.12
C HIS A 709 -23.73 2.47 2.63
N THR A 710 -24.08 1.36 2.00
CA THR A 710 -23.42 0.06 2.21
C THR A 710 -22.80 -0.36 0.88
N GLU A 711 -21.53 -0.74 0.89
CA GLU A 711 -20.85 -1.30 -0.28
C GLU A 711 -21.62 -2.51 -0.81
N GLY A 712 -21.72 -2.63 -2.13
CA GLY A 712 -22.50 -3.69 -2.76
C GLY A 712 -24.03 -3.43 -2.83
N GLN A 713 -24.53 -2.30 -2.33
CA GLN A 713 -25.97 -2.02 -2.25
C GLN A 713 -26.66 -1.94 -3.63
N PHE A 714 -25.90 -1.65 -4.70
CA PHE A 714 -26.44 -1.33 -6.03
C PHE A 714 -25.93 -2.24 -7.17
N ASN A 715 -25.37 -3.42 -6.86
CA ASN A 715 -24.80 -4.33 -7.87
C ASN A 715 -25.82 -4.78 -8.92
N THR A 716 -27.07 -4.96 -8.52
CA THR A 716 -28.14 -5.28 -9.49
C THR A 716 -28.44 -4.15 -10.47
N ILE A 717 -28.13 -2.90 -10.12
CA ILE A 717 -28.25 -1.72 -11.00
C ILE A 717 -27.08 -1.66 -11.96
N GLU A 718 -25.87 -1.89 -11.44
CA GLU A 718 -24.64 -1.92 -12.23
C GLU A 718 -24.71 -3.03 -13.27
N GLU A 719 -25.08 -4.25 -12.87
CA GLU A 719 -25.29 -5.37 -13.79
C GLU A 719 -26.37 -5.08 -14.85
N LYS A 720 -27.41 -4.34 -14.48
CA LYS A 720 -28.56 -4.07 -15.37
C LYS A 720 -28.29 -2.95 -16.36
N TYR A 721 -27.50 -1.95 -16.00
CA TYR A 721 -27.36 -0.72 -16.79
C TYR A 721 -25.91 -0.29 -17.09
N MET A 722 -24.90 -0.71 -16.32
CA MET A 722 -23.49 -0.34 -16.54
C MET A 722 -22.70 -1.50 -17.17
N GLU A 723 -22.49 -1.47 -18.49
CA GLU A 723 -21.53 -2.37 -19.15
C GLU A 723 -20.11 -1.99 -18.73
N ASN A 724 -19.50 -2.58 -17.67
CA ASN A 724 -18.04 -2.61 -17.45
C ASN A 724 -17.65 -3.26 -16.11
N SER A 725 -17.73 -4.58 -15.94
CA SER A 725 -17.07 -5.24 -14.79
C SER A 725 -16.50 -6.62 -15.12
N SER A 726 -15.37 -6.64 -15.86
CA SER A 726 -14.60 -7.89 -15.99
C SER A 726 -13.20 -7.75 -15.39
N HIS A 727 -12.80 -8.75 -14.61
CA HIS A 727 -11.47 -8.94 -14.04
C HIS A 727 -10.33 -8.71 -15.05
N LEU A 728 -10.50 -9.16 -16.30
CA LEU A 728 -9.50 -8.93 -17.35
C LEU A 728 -9.32 -7.44 -17.69
N LYS A 729 -10.37 -6.62 -17.60
CA LYS A 729 -10.24 -5.16 -17.76
C LYS A 729 -9.34 -4.57 -16.67
N MET A 730 -9.53 -4.96 -15.41
CA MET A 730 -8.68 -4.52 -14.29
C MET A 730 -7.21 -4.91 -14.50
N VAL A 731 -6.96 -6.16 -14.90
CA VAL A 731 -5.61 -6.66 -15.23
C VAL A 731 -4.96 -5.82 -16.32
N LYS A 732 -5.70 -5.53 -17.40
CA LYS A 732 -5.22 -4.69 -18.50
C LYS A 732 -4.93 -3.26 -18.05
N ASP A 733 -5.83 -2.66 -17.28
CA ASP A 733 -5.68 -1.29 -16.79
C ASP A 733 -4.46 -1.18 -15.86
N ALA A 734 -4.25 -2.16 -14.97
CA ALA A 734 -3.08 -2.23 -14.11
C ALA A 734 -1.78 -2.46 -14.90
N ALA A 735 -1.80 -3.35 -15.90
CA ALA A 735 -0.64 -3.59 -16.78
C ALA A 735 -0.29 -2.34 -17.62
N LYS A 736 -1.29 -1.61 -18.13
CA LYS A 736 -1.05 -0.33 -18.83
C LYS A 736 -0.45 0.72 -17.90
N SER A 737 -0.96 0.82 -16.66
CA SER A 737 -0.39 1.70 -15.63
C SER A 737 1.08 1.36 -15.36
N PHE A 738 1.42 0.07 -15.25
CA PHE A 738 2.81 -0.37 -15.10
C PHE A 738 3.70 0.07 -16.27
N VAL A 739 3.22 -0.04 -17.52
CA VAL A 739 3.94 0.45 -18.72
C VAL A 739 4.14 1.96 -18.68
N ASP A 740 3.09 2.73 -18.37
CA ASP A 740 3.16 4.19 -18.33
C ASP A 740 4.21 4.68 -17.32
N LYS A 741 4.36 3.98 -16.19
CA LYS A 741 5.28 4.36 -15.14
C LYS A 741 6.76 4.03 -15.44
N PHE A 742 7.03 3.22 -16.46
CA PHE A 742 8.38 2.99 -17.01
C PHE A 742 8.63 3.76 -18.31
N ALA A 743 7.65 4.53 -18.80
CA ALA A 743 7.84 5.33 -20.01
C ALA A 743 8.98 6.35 -19.81
N GLY A 744 9.96 6.34 -20.71
CA GLY A 744 11.14 7.19 -20.67
C GLY A 744 12.34 6.62 -19.90
N SER A 745 12.27 5.40 -19.35
CA SER A 745 13.41 4.74 -18.67
C SER A 745 14.19 3.81 -19.62
N GLN A 746 15.42 3.43 -19.24
CA GLN A 746 16.21 2.36 -19.91
C GLN A 746 15.67 0.95 -19.59
N THR A 747 14.34 0.80 -19.56
CA THR A 747 13.66 -0.46 -19.24
C THR A 747 13.00 -1.02 -20.48
N LYS A 748 13.33 -2.27 -20.80
CA LYS A 748 12.64 -3.07 -21.80
C LYS A 748 11.54 -3.88 -21.15
N VAL A 749 10.31 -3.76 -21.63
CA VAL A 749 9.16 -4.51 -21.10
C VAL A 749 8.58 -5.46 -22.15
N SER A 750 8.29 -6.69 -21.75
CA SER A 750 7.51 -7.67 -22.51
C SER A 750 6.26 -8.06 -21.76
N ILE A 751 5.24 -8.48 -22.49
CA ILE A 751 4.00 -8.99 -21.91
C ILE A 751 3.71 -10.39 -22.46
N ILE A 752 3.32 -11.29 -21.55
CA ILE A 752 2.87 -12.65 -21.86
C ILE A 752 1.49 -12.82 -21.25
N LYS A 753 0.48 -13.09 -22.08
CA LYS A 753 -0.81 -13.62 -21.61
C LYS A 753 -0.78 -15.14 -21.55
N TYR A 754 -1.51 -15.75 -20.63
CA TYR A 754 -1.65 -17.21 -20.59
C TYR A 754 -3.02 -17.71 -20.13
N SER A 755 -3.44 -18.80 -20.75
CA SER A 755 -4.52 -19.69 -20.29
C SER A 755 -3.97 -21.12 -20.24
N ASP A 756 -4.47 -22.03 -21.09
CA ASP A 756 -4.00 -23.39 -21.33
C ASP A 756 -2.51 -23.43 -21.71
N SER A 757 -2.05 -22.37 -22.37
CA SER A 757 -0.66 -22.14 -22.77
C SER A 757 -0.36 -20.66 -22.96
N ALA A 758 0.92 -20.34 -23.13
CA ALA A 758 1.40 -19.02 -23.52
C ALA A 758 1.71 -18.92 -25.04
N ASN A 759 1.14 -19.81 -25.87
CA ASN A 759 1.48 -19.90 -27.31
C ASN A 759 1.17 -18.62 -28.10
N ASP A 760 0.07 -17.95 -27.78
CA ASP A 760 -0.47 -16.82 -28.55
C ASP A 760 0.10 -15.47 -28.08
N ASN A 761 1.42 -15.34 -28.14
CA ASN A 761 2.14 -14.13 -27.76
C ASN A 761 3.15 -13.71 -28.84
N HIS A 762 3.49 -12.41 -28.86
CA HIS A 762 4.47 -11.86 -29.79
C HIS A 762 5.93 -11.93 -29.27
N PHE A 763 6.13 -12.23 -27.98
CA PHE A 763 7.43 -12.40 -27.30
C PHE A 763 8.46 -11.28 -27.60
N THR A 764 7.97 -10.05 -27.84
CA THR A 764 8.79 -8.88 -28.18
C THR A 764 9.12 -8.09 -26.93
N GLN A 765 10.36 -7.61 -26.81
CA GLN A 765 10.79 -6.64 -25.80
C GLN A 765 10.66 -5.23 -26.34
N TYR A 766 9.92 -4.39 -25.63
CA TYR A 766 9.66 -3.00 -25.98
C TYR A 766 10.54 -2.09 -25.14
N ASP A 767 11.48 -1.40 -25.78
CA ASP A 767 12.32 -0.39 -25.14
C ASP A 767 11.47 0.85 -24.81
N LEU A 768 11.22 1.08 -23.52
CA LEU A 768 10.35 2.15 -23.05
C LEU A 768 11.03 3.51 -22.99
N SER A 769 12.32 3.62 -23.29
CA SER A 769 12.96 4.92 -23.53
C SER A 769 12.36 5.64 -24.74
N LEU A 770 11.70 4.88 -25.62
CA LEU A 770 10.98 5.36 -26.80
C LEU A 770 9.47 5.44 -26.51
N SER A 771 8.89 6.65 -26.54
CA SER A 771 7.47 6.89 -26.24
C SER A 771 6.49 6.09 -27.11
N ASP A 772 6.84 5.83 -28.37
CA ASP A 772 6.01 5.08 -29.31
C ASP A 772 5.86 3.61 -28.88
N ASN A 773 6.92 3.03 -28.30
CA ASN A 773 6.90 1.64 -27.82
C ASN A 773 5.95 1.46 -26.64
N ALA A 774 5.88 2.43 -25.73
CA ALA A 774 4.91 2.42 -24.63
C ALA A 774 3.47 2.39 -25.17
N THR A 775 3.18 3.22 -26.18
CA THR A 775 1.85 3.24 -26.83
C THR A 775 1.52 1.91 -27.51
N ILE A 776 2.46 1.36 -28.30
CA ILE A 776 2.28 0.07 -28.99
C ILE A 776 2.03 -1.07 -27.98
N LEU A 777 2.77 -1.07 -26.87
CA LEU A 777 2.62 -2.10 -25.85
C LEU A 777 1.25 -2.02 -25.18
N LYS A 778 0.77 -0.82 -24.82
CA LYS A 778 -0.58 -0.63 -24.26
C LYS A 778 -1.68 -1.09 -25.22
N ASP A 779 -1.55 -0.78 -26.50
CA ASP A 779 -2.45 -1.28 -27.56
C ASP A 779 -2.50 -2.81 -27.63
N LYS A 780 -1.40 -3.49 -27.33
CA LYS A 780 -1.37 -4.96 -27.27
C LYS A 780 -2.04 -5.49 -26.02
N ILE A 781 -1.89 -4.82 -24.88
CA ILE A 781 -2.60 -5.15 -23.64
C ILE A 781 -4.11 -5.06 -23.85
N ASP A 782 -4.59 -3.98 -24.46
CA ASP A 782 -6.03 -3.77 -24.69
C ASP A 782 -6.65 -4.88 -25.55
N LYS A 783 -5.87 -5.47 -26.46
CA LYS A 783 -6.29 -6.57 -27.35
C LYS A 783 -6.27 -7.96 -26.70
N ILE A 784 -5.83 -8.10 -25.45
CA ILE A 784 -5.91 -9.38 -24.73
C ILE A 784 -7.38 -9.79 -24.57
N VAL A 785 -7.73 -11.05 -24.81
CA VAL A 785 -9.12 -11.55 -24.68
C VAL A 785 -9.21 -12.61 -23.58
N PRO A 786 -10.38 -12.77 -22.92
CA PRO A 786 -10.55 -13.82 -21.93
C PRO A 786 -10.39 -15.21 -22.56
N GLY A 787 -9.70 -16.09 -21.86
CA GLY A 787 -9.70 -17.53 -22.11
C GLY A 787 -11.07 -18.10 -21.77
N THR A 788 -11.46 -19.15 -22.49
CA THR A 788 -12.81 -19.75 -22.39
C THR A 788 -12.78 -21.15 -21.79
N THR A 789 -11.60 -21.67 -21.49
CA THR A 789 -11.38 -23.08 -21.09
C THR A 789 -11.34 -23.26 -19.57
N GLY A 790 -11.08 -22.18 -18.82
CA GLY A 790 -10.80 -22.25 -17.39
C GLY A 790 -9.50 -22.98 -17.06
N PHE A 791 -8.59 -23.11 -18.03
CA PHE A 791 -7.31 -23.77 -17.84
C PHE A 791 -6.20 -22.75 -17.64
N SER A 792 -5.36 -22.99 -16.64
CA SER A 792 -4.30 -22.09 -16.18
C SER A 792 -2.96 -22.80 -16.17
N ASN A 793 -2.05 -22.36 -17.05
CA ASN A 793 -0.71 -22.94 -17.22
C ASN A 793 0.38 -21.91 -16.93
N MET A 794 0.48 -21.55 -15.64
CA MET A 794 1.46 -20.58 -15.13
C MET A 794 2.90 -20.98 -15.47
N GLY A 795 3.25 -22.26 -15.32
CA GLY A 795 4.59 -22.77 -15.60
C GLY A 795 5.00 -22.55 -17.06
N ASP A 796 4.07 -22.70 -18.02
CA ASP A 796 4.36 -22.45 -19.44
C ASP A 796 4.64 -20.97 -19.70
N ALA A 797 3.86 -20.07 -19.11
CA ALA A 797 4.08 -18.63 -19.21
C ALA A 797 5.43 -18.20 -18.62
N MET A 798 5.77 -18.72 -17.43
CA MET A 798 7.06 -18.53 -16.78
C MET A 798 8.21 -19.06 -17.64
N ARG A 799 8.05 -20.23 -18.27
CA ARG A 799 9.04 -20.81 -19.18
C ARG A 799 9.26 -19.91 -20.39
N ARG A 800 8.20 -19.37 -20.99
CA ARG A 800 8.34 -18.44 -22.11
C ARG A 800 9.02 -17.14 -21.70
N ALA A 801 8.72 -16.61 -20.51
CA ALA A 801 9.40 -15.42 -19.97
C ALA A 801 10.89 -15.66 -19.71
N TYR A 802 11.24 -16.82 -19.13
CA TYR A 802 12.62 -17.24 -18.96
C TYR A 802 13.40 -17.17 -20.28
N HIS A 803 12.83 -17.74 -21.36
CA HIS A 803 13.49 -17.74 -22.67
C HIS A 803 13.53 -16.37 -23.35
N ILE A 804 12.64 -15.43 -23.03
CA ILE A 804 12.79 -14.03 -23.47
C ILE A 804 14.06 -13.43 -22.84
N LEU A 805 14.18 -13.54 -21.52
CA LEU A 805 15.23 -12.87 -20.76
C LEU A 805 16.60 -13.56 -20.88
N ASN A 806 16.62 -14.89 -20.97
CA ASN A 806 17.85 -15.68 -21.05
C ASN A 806 18.47 -15.71 -22.46
N ASN A 807 17.67 -15.46 -23.51
CA ASN A 807 18.17 -15.29 -24.88
C ASN A 807 18.43 -13.83 -25.25
N SER A 808 18.27 -12.89 -24.31
CA SER A 808 18.61 -11.49 -24.53
C SER A 808 20.11 -11.36 -24.84
N THR A 809 20.45 -10.53 -25.84
CA THR A 809 21.84 -10.24 -26.20
C THR A 809 22.56 -9.40 -25.15
N GLU A 810 21.80 -8.81 -24.22
CA GLU A 810 22.32 -7.96 -23.16
C GLU A 810 22.56 -8.81 -21.90
N SER A 811 23.81 -9.22 -21.71
CA SER A 811 24.21 -10.10 -20.60
C SER A 811 24.34 -9.38 -19.25
N SER A 812 24.28 -8.04 -19.23
CA SER A 812 24.55 -7.21 -18.05
C SER A 812 23.32 -6.46 -17.48
N SER A 813 22.13 -6.69 -18.01
CA SER A 813 20.88 -6.08 -17.52
C SER A 813 20.34 -6.81 -16.28
N ALA A 814 19.68 -6.09 -15.38
CA ALA A 814 18.91 -6.74 -14.31
C ALA A 814 17.57 -7.23 -14.87
N LYS A 815 17.25 -8.49 -14.59
CA LYS A 815 16.15 -9.21 -15.24
C LYS A 815 15.05 -9.54 -14.22
N TYR A 816 13.80 -9.24 -14.57
CA TYR A 816 12.63 -9.45 -13.71
C TYR A 816 11.50 -10.15 -14.44
N ILE A 817 10.83 -11.05 -13.74
CA ILE A 817 9.56 -11.64 -14.17
C ILE A 817 8.52 -11.31 -13.09
N VAL A 818 7.42 -10.67 -13.50
CA VAL A 818 6.29 -10.34 -12.63
C VAL A 818 5.11 -11.18 -13.07
N VAL A 819 4.66 -12.10 -12.22
CA VAL A 819 3.55 -13.01 -12.47
C VAL A 819 2.30 -12.48 -11.79
N LEU A 820 1.34 -11.99 -12.57
CA LEU A 820 0.01 -11.61 -12.08
C LEU A 820 -0.94 -12.80 -12.32
N THR A 821 -1.39 -13.45 -11.24
CA THR A 821 -2.18 -14.69 -11.29
C THR A 821 -3.51 -14.61 -10.56
N GLY A 822 -4.58 -15.02 -11.25
CA GLY A 822 -5.96 -15.00 -10.75
C GLY A 822 -6.49 -16.39 -10.44
N SER A 823 -5.66 -17.42 -10.65
CA SER A 823 -6.04 -18.82 -10.51
C SER A 823 -4.84 -19.70 -10.17
N ALA A 824 -5.07 -20.76 -9.40
CA ALA A 824 -4.06 -21.80 -9.22
C ALA A 824 -3.78 -22.49 -10.57
N PRO A 825 -2.51 -22.81 -10.86
CA PRO A 825 -2.21 -23.57 -12.07
C PRO A 825 -2.93 -24.92 -12.02
N ASN A 826 -3.49 -25.33 -13.15
CA ASN A 826 -4.19 -26.61 -13.32
C ASN A 826 -3.82 -27.32 -14.63
N ARG A 827 -2.89 -26.74 -15.39
CA ARG A 827 -2.29 -27.31 -16.59
C ARG A 827 -0.79 -27.10 -16.59
N TRP A 828 -0.09 -28.03 -17.25
CA TRP A 828 1.35 -27.98 -17.45
C TRP A 828 1.74 -28.46 -18.84
N THR A 829 2.98 -28.21 -19.23
CA THR A 829 3.47 -28.53 -20.57
C THR A 829 4.53 -29.62 -20.52
N GLY A 830 4.25 -30.74 -21.19
CA GLY A 830 5.18 -31.86 -21.35
C GLY A 830 5.97 -31.79 -22.66
N ILE A 831 7.01 -32.61 -22.78
CA ILE A 831 7.73 -32.81 -24.05
C ILE A 831 7.02 -33.78 -25.01
N SER A 832 6.07 -34.58 -24.50
CA SER A 832 5.26 -35.53 -25.26
C SER A 832 3.94 -35.83 -24.52
N ASP A 833 2.97 -36.44 -25.22
CA ASP A 833 1.71 -36.91 -24.63
C ASP A 833 1.86 -38.19 -23.77
N ILE A 834 3.02 -38.86 -23.81
CA ILE A 834 3.20 -40.21 -23.25
C ILE A 834 4.00 -40.18 -21.94
N THR A 835 5.01 -39.32 -21.85
CA THR A 835 5.91 -39.24 -20.70
C THR A 835 5.47 -38.16 -19.71
N SER A 836 5.82 -38.32 -18.42
CA SER A 836 5.64 -37.29 -17.40
C SER A 836 6.81 -36.30 -17.34
N GLU A 837 7.49 -36.08 -18.48
CA GLU A 837 8.67 -35.21 -18.55
C GLU A 837 8.26 -33.76 -18.88
N PRO A 838 8.58 -32.78 -18.02
CA PRO A 838 8.23 -31.38 -18.23
C PRO A 838 9.04 -30.76 -19.36
N LYS A 839 8.41 -29.87 -20.14
CA LYS A 839 9.12 -29.09 -21.17
C LYS A 839 9.84 -27.91 -20.54
N THR A 840 11.16 -27.86 -20.65
CA THR A 840 11.98 -26.70 -20.22
C THR A 840 12.48 -25.87 -21.40
N GLU A 841 12.63 -26.49 -22.58
CA GLU A 841 13.10 -25.85 -23.81
C GLU A 841 12.17 -24.77 -24.34
N ASN A 842 12.68 -23.85 -25.16
CA ASN A 842 11.86 -22.81 -25.81
C ASN A 842 10.87 -23.42 -26.82
N GLY A 843 9.89 -22.62 -27.25
CA GLY A 843 8.92 -22.99 -28.28
C GLY A 843 7.52 -23.28 -27.74
N LYS A 844 6.64 -23.73 -28.65
CA LYS A 844 5.22 -23.91 -28.38
C LYS A 844 4.95 -25.01 -27.35
N ALA A 845 3.89 -24.82 -26.56
CA ALA A 845 3.30 -25.87 -25.73
C ALA A 845 2.41 -26.74 -26.62
N ASP A 846 2.98 -27.80 -27.19
CA ASP A 846 2.25 -28.72 -28.07
C ASP A 846 1.53 -29.83 -27.28
N TYR A 847 2.00 -30.10 -26.05
CA TYR A 847 1.50 -31.17 -25.18
C TYR A 847 1.07 -30.59 -23.83
N ILE A 848 -0.19 -30.17 -23.75
CA ILE A 848 -0.79 -29.58 -22.53
C ILE A 848 -1.43 -30.71 -21.72
N LYS A 849 -1.00 -30.85 -20.47
CA LYS A 849 -1.37 -31.97 -19.59
C LYS A 849 -2.08 -31.46 -18.34
N ALA A 850 -2.96 -32.31 -17.79
CA ALA A 850 -3.60 -32.10 -16.49
C ALA A 850 -2.74 -32.72 -15.38
N ASP A 851 -3.06 -32.37 -14.13
CA ASP A 851 -2.37 -32.91 -12.96
C ASP A 851 -2.59 -34.43 -12.83
N ASP A 852 -1.54 -35.14 -12.45
CA ASP A 852 -1.60 -36.55 -12.09
C ASP A 852 -0.77 -36.83 -10.83
N VAL A 853 -0.78 -38.09 -10.37
CA VAL A 853 -0.08 -38.50 -9.13
C VAL A 853 1.44 -38.44 -9.23
N SER A 854 2.00 -38.37 -10.44
CA SER A 854 3.43 -38.36 -10.70
C SER A 854 4.00 -36.96 -10.89
N TYR A 855 3.20 -36.05 -11.46
CA TYR A 855 3.62 -34.68 -11.76
C TYR A 855 2.41 -33.77 -11.86
N SER A 856 2.48 -32.61 -11.21
CA SER A 856 1.43 -31.60 -11.21
C SER A 856 1.85 -30.31 -11.90
N SER A 857 0.86 -29.47 -12.20
CA SER A 857 1.07 -28.12 -12.68
C SER A 857 1.73 -27.19 -11.67
N SER A 858 1.55 -27.45 -10.37
CA SER A 858 2.33 -26.80 -9.31
C SER A 858 3.81 -27.21 -9.36
N ASP A 859 4.10 -28.50 -9.56
CA ASP A 859 5.49 -28.99 -9.71
C ASP A 859 6.16 -28.36 -10.94
N TYR A 860 5.42 -28.26 -12.04
CA TYR A 860 5.90 -27.58 -13.24
C TYR A 860 6.25 -26.11 -13.00
N ALA A 861 5.36 -25.35 -12.34
CA ALA A 861 5.62 -23.95 -12.02
C ALA A 861 6.85 -23.80 -11.11
N LYS A 862 7.01 -24.68 -10.11
CA LYS A 862 8.17 -24.70 -9.21
C LYS A 862 9.48 -24.99 -9.94
N ASP A 863 9.51 -25.99 -10.80
CA ASP A 863 10.74 -26.38 -11.49
C ASP A 863 11.19 -25.33 -12.51
N ILE A 864 10.24 -24.70 -13.21
CA ILE A 864 10.52 -23.55 -14.06
C ILE A 864 10.94 -22.32 -13.22
N GLY A 865 10.32 -22.12 -12.05
CA GLY A 865 10.70 -21.06 -11.14
C GLY A 865 12.14 -21.18 -10.62
N LYS A 866 12.56 -22.39 -10.23
CA LYS A 866 13.96 -22.67 -9.87
C LYS A 866 14.92 -22.39 -11.03
N LEU A 867 14.53 -22.77 -12.25
CA LEU A 867 15.32 -22.50 -13.45
C LEU A 867 15.50 -20.98 -13.65
N ILE A 868 14.43 -20.21 -13.51
CA ILE A 868 14.46 -18.74 -13.59
C ILE A 868 15.43 -18.15 -12.57
N THR A 869 15.30 -18.51 -11.29
CA THR A 869 16.11 -17.91 -10.24
C THR A 869 17.56 -18.38 -10.26
N SER A 870 17.82 -19.63 -10.68
CA SER A 870 19.20 -20.12 -10.89
C SER A 870 19.96 -19.38 -11.98
N SER A 871 19.25 -18.74 -12.93
CA SER A 871 19.83 -17.91 -13.99
C SER A 871 19.96 -16.43 -13.60
N GLY A 872 19.77 -16.09 -12.31
CA GLY A 872 19.91 -14.71 -11.81
C GLY A 872 18.74 -13.78 -12.17
N ILE A 873 17.61 -14.32 -12.61
CA ILE A 873 16.40 -13.55 -12.91
C ILE A 873 15.55 -13.42 -11.64
N ASN A 874 15.19 -12.19 -11.27
CA ASN A 874 14.33 -11.93 -10.12
C ASN A 874 12.86 -12.27 -10.45
N LEU A 875 12.26 -13.15 -9.66
CA LEU A 875 10.88 -13.60 -9.85
C LEU A 875 9.97 -13.02 -8.75
N MET A 876 8.83 -12.47 -9.17
CA MET A 876 7.84 -11.84 -8.29
C MET A 876 6.44 -12.33 -8.66
N PHE A 877 5.62 -12.62 -7.65
CA PHE A 877 4.25 -13.11 -7.82
C PHE A 877 3.24 -12.14 -7.21
N ILE A 878 2.12 -11.95 -7.89
CA ILE A 878 0.98 -11.15 -7.43
C ILE A 878 -0.27 -12.04 -7.53
N ASP A 879 -0.86 -12.35 -6.39
CA ASP A 879 -2.17 -12.97 -6.27
C ASP A 879 -3.25 -11.89 -6.38
N PHE A 880 -4.16 -12.05 -7.32
CA PHE A 880 -5.33 -11.20 -7.49
C PHE A 880 -6.62 -12.01 -7.69
N SER A 881 -6.64 -13.26 -7.23
CA SER A 881 -7.80 -14.15 -7.33
C SER A 881 -8.94 -13.73 -6.38
N GLU A 882 -10.20 -14.07 -6.69
CA GLU A 882 -11.32 -13.78 -5.76
C GLU A 882 -11.25 -14.69 -4.52
N GLU A 883 -11.16 -16.00 -4.73
CA GLU A 883 -10.86 -16.98 -3.68
C GLU A 883 -9.36 -17.15 -3.54
N SER A 884 -8.80 -17.01 -2.33
CA SER A 884 -7.35 -17.03 -2.14
C SER A 884 -6.72 -18.35 -2.58
N ILE A 885 -5.80 -18.26 -3.55
CA ILE A 885 -4.93 -19.36 -3.97
C ILE A 885 -3.64 -19.40 -3.15
N GLY A 886 -3.58 -18.62 -2.07
CA GLY A 886 -2.36 -18.25 -1.34
C GLY A 886 -1.53 -19.44 -0.86
N THR A 887 -2.13 -20.56 -0.48
CA THR A 887 -1.38 -21.76 -0.09
C THR A 887 -0.58 -22.34 -1.25
N VAL A 888 -1.21 -22.48 -2.43
CA VAL A 888 -0.55 -23.03 -3.63
C VAL A 888 0.48 -22.04 -4.16
N LEU A 889 0.13 -20.75 -4.19
CA LEU A 889 1.03 -19.72 -4.71
C LEU A 889 2.23 -19.49 -3.80
N GLU A 890 2.07 -19.54 -2.47
CA GLU A 890 3.19 -19.45 -1.52
C GLU A 890 4.17 -20.61 -1.73
N ASP A 891 3.67 -21.83 -1.86
CA ASP A 891 4.49 -23.01 -2.11
C ASP A 891 5.26 -22.90 -3.44
N ILE A 892 4.60 -22.45 -4.51
CA ILE A 892 5.25 -22.17 -5.80
C ILE A 892 6.32 -21.08 -5.64
N ALA A 893 5.97 -19.93 -5.07
CA ALA A 893 6.84 -18.76 -4.98
C ALA A 893 8.06 -19.00 -4.09
N ALA A 894 7.86 -19.62 -2.92
CA ALA A 894 8.94 -19.96 -2.00
C ALA A 894 9.92 -20.96 -2.63
N VAL A 895 9.41 -22.05 -3.21
CA VAL A 895 10.25 -23.08 -3.87
C VAL A 895 10.94 -22.53 -5.11
N SER A 896 10.33 -21.58 -5.80
CA SER A 896 10.92 -20.89 -6.96
C SER A 896 12.04 -19.93 -6.57
N GLY A 897 12.23 -19.61 -5.29
CA GLY A 897 13.25 -18.66 -4.83
C GLY A 897 12.87 -17.19 -4.99
N ALA A 898 11.56 -16.87 -5.04
CA ALA A 898 11.11 -15.49 -4.98
C ALA A 898 11.57 -14.85 -3.65
N LYS A 899 11.72 -13.51 -3.60
CA LYS A 899 12.10 -12.82 -2.34
C LYS A 899 10.86 -12.63 -1.45
N VAL A 900 11.04 -12.75 -0.14
CA VAL A 900 9.99 -12.47 0.85
C VAL A 900 9.55 -10.99 0.76
N VAL A 901 8.24 -10.77 0.79
CA VAL A 901 7.60 -9.47 0.97
C VAL A 901 7.60 -9.15 2.46
N GLU A 902 8.40 -8.17 2.87
CA GLU A 902 8.65 -7.86 4.30
C GLU A 902 7.37 -7.60 5.10
N ALA A 903 6.37 -6.95 4.48
CA ALA A 903 5.11 -6.60 5.14
C ALA A 903 4.26 -7.83 5.53
N THR A 904 4.33 -8.93 4.76
CA THR A 904 3.45 -10.09 4.93
C THR A 904 4.20 -11.36 5.34
N GLY A 905 5.51 -11.40 5.17
CA GLY A 905 6.32 -12.61 5.34
C GLY A 905 6.05 -13.67 4.28
N LYS A 906 5.33 -13.34 3.20
CA LYS A 906 5.01 -14.23 2.07
C LYS A 906 5.94 -14.01 0.90
N HIS A 907 6.01 -14.97 -0.01
CA HIS A 907 6.83 -14.89 -1.24
C HIS A 907 6.05 -14.30 -2.43
N TYR A 908 4.84 -13.82 -2.19
CA TYR A 908 3.96 -13.18 -3.17
C TYR A 908 3.26 -11.96 -2.56
N TYR A 909 2.85 -11.03 -3.43
CA TYR A 909 1.97 -9.91 -3.09
C TYR A 909 0.51 -10.34 -3.25
N ARG A 910 -0.40 -9.81 -2.43
CA ARG A 910 -1.84 -10.05 -2.54
C ARG A 910 -2.56 -8.74 -2.76
N ALA A 911 -3.38 -8.66 -3.80
CA ALA A 911 -4.29 -7.56 -4.04
C ALA A 911 -5.75 -8.05 -3.90
N ASP A 912 -6.51 -7.47 -2.98
CA ASP A 912 -7.92 -7.80 -2.81
C ASP A 912 -8.84 -6.92 -3.67
N ASN A 913 -8.31 -5.82 -4.20
CA ASN A 913 -9.03 -4.90 -5.08
C ASN A 913 -8.09 -4.21 -6.09
N PHE A 914 -8.67 -3.49 -7.04
CA PHE A 914 -7.92 -2.77 -8.07
C PHE A 914 -6.90 -1.79 -7.49
N MET A 915 -7.25 -1.06 -6.43
CA MET A 915 -6.38 -0.03 -5.89
C MET A 915 -5.13 -0.64 -5.23
N GLU A 916 -5.29 -1.72 -4.47
CA GLU A 916 -4.16 -2.46 -3.92
C GLU A 916 -3.26 -3.05 -5.02
N LEU A 917 -3.85 -3.50 -6.13
CA LEU A 917 -3.08 -3.98 -7.28
C LEU A 917 -2.21 -2.86 -7.89
N ILE A 918 -2.76 -1.65 -8.02
CA ILE A 918 -1.99 -0.48 -8.47
C ILE A 918 -0.88 -0.13 -7.48
N ASP A 919 -1.18 -0.14 -6.18
CA ASP A 919 -0.21 0.15 -5.12
C ASP A 919 0.95 -0.87 -5.16
N ILE A 920 0.66 -2.17 -5.31
CA ILE A 920 1.67 -3.23 -5.46
C ILE A 920 2.53 -3.02 -6.72
N PHE A 921 1.93 -2.67 -7.85
CA PHE A 921 2.69 -2.39 -9.07
C PHE A 921 3.61 -1.19 -8.92
N ASP A 922 3.20 -0.15 -8.19
CA ASP A 922 4.06 0.99 -7.86
C ASP A 922 5.28 0.57 -7.05
N SER A 923 5.07 -0.25 -6.03
CA SER A 923 6.15 -0.75 -5.19
C SER A 923 7.12 -1.64 -5.97
N ILE A 924 6.61 -2.56 -6.81
CA ILE A 924 7.43 -3.40 -7.67
C ILE A 924 8.24 -2.54 -8.64
N ARG A 925 7.63 -1.53 -9.26
CA ARG A 925 8.31 -0.62 -10.17
C ARG A 925 9.45 0.12 -9.47
N LEU A 926 9.19 0.70 -8.30
CA LEU A 926 10.21 1.40 -7.51
C LEU A 926 11.34 0.45 -7.12
N LYS A 927 11.03 -0.76 -6.69
CA LYS A 927 12.03 -1.79 -6.38
C LYS A 927 12.91 -2.11 -7.59
N ILE A 928 12.32 -2.33 -8.77
CA ILE A 928 13.06 -2.59 -10.03
C ILE A 928 13.95 -1.40 -10.39
N TYR A 929 13.46 -0.17 -10.19
CA TYR A 929 14.19 1.04 -10.52
C TYR A 929 15.42 1.25 -9.62
N TYR A 930 15.28 1.06 -8.31
CA TYR A 930 16.36 1.29 -7.35
C TYR A 930 17.31 0.11 -7.16
N ASP A 931 16.97 -1.07 -7.65
CA ASP A 931 17.87 -2.22 -7.65
C ASP A 931 18.98 -1.94 -8.68
N VAL A 932 20.21 -1.71 -8.23
CA VAL A 932 21.34 -1.41 -9.11
C VAL A 932 22.35 -2.55 -9.02
N ILE A 933 22.77 -3.07 -10.17
CA ILE A 933 23.82 -4.11 -10.24
C ILE A 933 25.00 -3.60 -11.06
N LEU A 934 26.20 -3.83 -10.55
CA LEU A 934 27.43 -3.53 -11.26
C LEU A 934 27.95 -4.80 -11.95
N ASN A 935 28.20 -4.68 -13.24
CA ASN A 935 28.73 -5.73 -14.10
C ASN A 935 30.07 -5.32 -14.68
N ASN A 936 30.81 -6.28 -15.23
CA ASN A 936 32.08 -6.08 -15.91
C ASN A 936 33.17 -5.46 -15.04
N VAL A 937 33.23 -5.83 -13.75
CA VAL A 937 34.35 -5.46 -12.87
C VAL A 937 35.55 -6.33 -13.24
N LEU A 938 36.62 -5.71 -13.73
CA LEU A 938 37.76 -6.44 -14.29
C LEU A 938 38.80 -6.71 -13.21
N TYR A 939 39.17 -7.98 -13.03
CA TYR A 939 40.26 -8.41 -12.16
C TYR A 939 41.50 -8.76 -12.97
N GLN A 940 42.66 -8.33 -12.48
CA GLN A 940 43.96 -8.71 -13.00
C GLN A 940 44.96 -8.90 -11.85
N GLU A 941 45.79 -9.94 -11.93
CA GLU A 941 46.91 -10.11 -11.01
C GLU A 941 48.11 -10.79 -11.67
N ILE A 942 49.33 -10.32 -11.40
CA ILE A 942 50.57 -10.97 -11.84
C ILE A 942 51.25 -11.61 -10.62
N LEU A 943 51.26 -12.94 -10.55
CA LEU A 943 51.85 -13.64 -9.40
C LEU A 943 53.39 -13.57 -9.41
N PRO A 944 54.05 -13.48 -8.23
CA PRO A 944 55.50 -13.38 -8.13
C PRO A 944 56.23 -14.62 -8.64
N ALA A 945 57.50 -14.45 -8.99
CA ALA A 945 58.34 -15.55 -9.47
C ALA A 945 58.48 -16.64 -8.41
N GLY A 946 58.33 -17.92 -8.80
CA GLY A 946 58.36 -19.04 -7.86
C GLY A 946 57.01 -19.42 -7.26
N VAL A 947 55.91 -18.84 -7.77
CA VAL A 947 54.53 -19.24 -7.44
C VAL A 947 53.88 -19.87 -8.67
N LEU A 948 53.28 -21.05 -8.49
CA LEU A 948 52.51 -21.76 -9.50
C LEU A 948 51.02 -21.64 -9.18
N VAL A 949 50.21 -21.29 -10.18
CA VAL A 949 48.74 -21.35 -10.06
C VAL A 949 48.29 -22.79 -10.16
N VAL A 950 47.53 -23.26 -9.17
CA VAL A 950 46.90 -24.59 -9.17
C VAL A 950 45.46 -24.47 -9.67
N GLU A 951 44.72 -23.50 -9.16
CA GLU A 951 43.29 -23.32 -9.43
C GLU A 951 42.93 -21.83 -9.33
N VAL A 952 42.08 -21.36 -10.24
CA VAL A 952 41.49 -20.01 -10.21
C VAL A 952 39.97 -20.14 -10.18
N PRO A 953 39.25 -19.13 -9.67
CA PRO A 953 37.79 -19.14 -9.68
C PRO A 953 37.19 -19.28 -11.09
N ASP A 954 35.96 -19.78 -11.15
CA ASP A 954 35.17 -19.82 -12.37
C ASP A 954 35.05 -18.41 -12.99
N GLY A 955 35.24 -18.33 -14.32
CA GLY A 955 35.25 -17.06 -15.05
C GLY A 955 36.61 -16.33 -15.07
N MET A 956 37.66 -16.89 -14.46
CA MET A 956 39.03 -16.39 -14.56
C MET A 956 39.90 -17.26 -15.48
N SER A 957 40.96 -16.66 -16.02
CA SER A 957 41.91 -17.31 -16.92
C SER A 957 43.35 -16.96 -16.55
N THR A 958 44.29 -17.82 -16.94
CA THR A 958 45.72 -17.63 -16.72
C THR A 958 46.48 -17.45 -18.03
N GLN A 959 47.52 -16.62 -18.01
CA GLN A 959 48.40 -16.38 -19.14
C GLN A 959 49.85 -16.24 -18.65
N SER A 960 50.81 -16.89 -19.32
CA SER A 960 52.23 -16.66 -19.07
C SER A 960 52.66 -15.31 -19.63
N VAL A 961 53.32 -14.49 -18.81
CA VAL A 961 53.84 -13.17 -19.18
C VAL A 961 55.32 -13.06 -18.84
N LEU A 962 56.07 -12.34 -19.67
CA LEU A 962 57.50 -12.06 -19.43
C LEU A 962 57.62 -10.68 -18.78
N ILE A 963 58.05 -10.64 -17.52
CA ILE A 963 58.30 -9.41 -16.75
C ILE A 963 59.76 -9.45 -16.31
N ASP A 964 60.55 -8.43 -16.64
CA ASP A 964 61.97 -8.33 -16.28
C ASP A 964 62.82 -9.58 -16.63
N GLY A 965 62.50 -10.23 -17.75
CA GLY A 965 63.19 -11.43 -18.22
C GLY A 965 62.82 -12.74 -17.50
N ILE A 966 61.84 -12.71 -16.58
CA ILE A 966 61.34 -13.87 -15.87
C ILE A 966 59.91 -14.16 -16.33
N THR A 967 59.61 -15.43 -16.62
CA THR A 967 58.24 -15.88 -16.89
C THR A 967 57.44 -15.94 -15.60
N ARG A 968 56.38 -15.13 -15.51
CA ARG A 968 55.40 -15.08 -14.40
C ARG A 968 54.01 -15.42 -14.93
N THR A 969 53.08 -15.74 -14.03
CA THR A 969 51.69 -16.04 -14.40
C THR A 969 50.82 -14.83 -14.12
N LYS A 970 50.09 -14.39 -15.15
CA LYS A 970 49.05 -13.36 -15.07
C LYS A 970 47.68 -14.05 -14.99
N ILE A 971 46.84 -13.59 -14.07
CA ILE A 971 45.45 -13.99 -13.90
C ILE A 971 44.57 -12.83 -14.39
N THR A 972 43.53 -13.11 -15.15
CA THR A 972 42.52 -12.14 -15.58
C THR A 972 41.13 -12.72 -15.48
N GLY A 973 40.17 -11.93 -15.01
CA GLY A 973 38.78 -12.34 -14.86
C GLY A 973 37.81 -11.18 -14.86
N VAL A 974 36.52 -11.50 -14.92
CA VAL A 974 35.43 -10.54 -14.82
C VAL A 974 34.51 -10.94 -13.68
N ILE A 975 34.13 -9.98 -12.84
CA ILE A 975 33.17 -10.14 -11.77
C ILE A 975 31.89 -9.38 -12.18
N ASN A 976 30.78 -10.10 -12.14
CA ASN A 976 29.45 -9.63 -12.55
C ASN A 976 28.46 -9.74 -11.39
N ASN A 977 27.29 -9.13 -11.54
CA ASN A 977 26.15 -9.18 -10.62
C ASN A 977 26.48 -8.69 -9.20
N ILE A 978 27.27 -7.63 -9.07
CA ILE A 978 27.59 -7.03 -7.78
C ILE A 978 26.44 -6.10 -7.38
N PRO A 979 25.65 -6.41 -6.33
CA PRO A 979 24.55 -5.56 -5.91
C PRO A 979 25.08 -4.27 -5.29
N LEU A 980 24.53 -3.15 -5.74
CA LEU A 980 24.79 -1.83 -5.20
C LEU A 980 23.62 -1.38 -4.35
N THR A 981 23.88 -0.98 -3.10
CA THR A 981 22.88 -0.39 -2.21
C THR A 981 23.06 1.13 -2.21
N TYR A 982 22.03 1.87 -2.60
CA TYR A 982 22.10 3.33 -2.57
C TYR A 982 22.14 3.85 -1.13
N THR A 983 23.15 4.65 -0.79
CA THR A 983 23.38 5.15 0.57
C THR A 983 22.79 6.55 0.81
N GLY A 984 22.31 7.21 -0.25
CA GLY A 984 21.80 8.59 -0.22
C GLY A 984 22.75 9.61 -0.84
N THR A 985 24.06 9.35 -0.84
CA THR A 985 25.11 10.17 -1.49
C THR A 985 25.94 9.39 -2.51
N GLY A 986 25.69 8.09 -2.64
CA GLY A 986 26.44 7.17 -3.49
C GLY A 986 25.89 5.75 -3.35
N TYR A 987 26.73 4.75 -3.62
CA TYR A 987 26.37 3.34 -3.63
C TYR A 987 27.40 2.54 -2.84
N SER A 988 26.94 1.80 -1.83
CA SER A 988 27.77 0.83 -1.12
C SER A 988 27.66 -0.55 -1.75
N PHE A 989 28.75 -1.30 -1.75
CA PHE A 989 28.76 -2.68 -2.22
C PHE A 989 29.75 -3.54 -1.44
N ASN A 990 29.52 -4.83 -1.50
CA ASN A 990 30.42 -5.85 -1.00
C ASN A 990 30.51 -6.97 -2.03
N ILE A 991 31.71 -7.46 -2.29
CA ILE A 991 31.95 -8.57 -3.22
C ILE A 991 32.34 -9.78 -2.36
N ASP A 992 31.67 -10.90 -2.60
CA ASP A 992 32.01 -12.16 -1.91
C ASP A 992 33.48 -12.50 -2.11
N ASN A 993 34.12 -12.96 -1.05
CA ASN A 993 35.53 -13.32 -1.09
C ASN A 993 35.75 -14.47 -2.07
N PHE A 994 36.75 -14.34 -2.93
CA PHE A 994 37.18 -15.43 -3.81
C PHE A 994 38.63 -15.82 -3.50
N LYS A 995 39.00 -17.03 -3.92
CA LYS A 995 40.31 -17.60 -3.60
C LYS A 995 41.07 -18.02 -4.85
N ILE A 996 42.38 -17.82 -4.81
CA ILE A 996 43.32 -18.34 -5.81
C ILE A 996 44.16 -19.40 -5.11
N LYS A 997 44.15 -20.63 -5.63
CA LYS A 997 44.98 -21.70 -5.09
C LYS A 997 46.33 -21.70 -5.78
N VAL A 998 47.38 -21.62 -4.97
CA VAL A 998 48.77 -21.53 -5.45
C VAL A 998 49.64 -22.60 -4.83
N LYS A 999 50.78 -22.87 -5.45
CA LYS A 999 51.84 -23.74 -4.93
C LYS A 999 53.18 -23.03 -5.00
N PHE A 1000 53.94 -23.06 -3.92
CA PHE A 1000 55.22 -22.37 -3.83
C PHE A 1000 56.35 -23.28 -4.30
N LEU A 1001 57.18 -22.78 -5.23
CA LEU A 1001 58.23 -23.55 -5.92
C LEU A 1001 59.65 -23.13 -5.52
N LYS A 1002 59.81 -22.13 -4.66
CA LYS A 1002 61.12 -21.68 -4.17
C LYS A 1002 61.05 -21.38 -2.67
N PRO A 1003 62.04 -21.83 -1.87
CA PRO A 1003 62.14 -21.45 -0.46
C PRO A 1003 62.60 -19.99 -0.33
N GLY A 1004 62.28 -19.36 0.79
CA GLY A 1004 62.60 -17.98 1.12
C GLY A 1004 61.39 -17.06 1.12
N THR A 1005 61.64 -15.76 1.23
CA THR A 1005 60.59 -14.73 1.28
C THR A 1005 60.08 -14.42 -0.13
N ILE A 1006 58.78 -14.61 -0.35
CA ILE A 1006 58.07 -14.26 -1.58
C ILE A 1006 57.15 -13.08 -1.30
N ILE A 1007 57.26 -12.02 -2.10
CA ILE A 1007 56.48 -10.79 -1.96
C ILE A 1007 55.47 -10.73 -3.09
N PHE A 1008 54.20 -10.60 -2.73
CA PHE A 1008 53.11 -10.21 -3.61
C PHE A 1008 52.98 -8.70 -3.53
N ASP A 1009 53.41 -8.01 -4.58
CA ASP A 1009 53.31 -6.56 -4.71
C ASP A 1009 51.88 -6.18 -5.08
N GLY A 1010 51.27 -5.27 -4.33
CA GLY A 1010 49.94 -4.74 -4.60
C GLY A 1010 49.85 -4.08 -5.97
N ALA A 1011 50.93 -3.48 -6.47
CA ALA A 1011 51.00 -2.89 -7.81
C ALA A 1011 50.84 -3.92 -8.94
N ASP A 1012 51.16 -5.20 -8.68
CA ASP A 1012 50.97 -6.31 -9.62
C ASP A 1012 49.52 -6.83 -9.66
N SER A 1013 48.68 -6.37 -8.74
CA SER A 1013 47.24 -6.66 -8.70
C SER A 1013 46.44 -5.44 -9.10
N LYS A 1014 45.31 -5.61 -9.77
CA LYS A 1014 44.45 -4.51 -10.19
C LYS A 1014 43.02 -4.97 -10.33
N ILE A 1015 42.11 -4.16 -9.82
CA ILE A 1015 40.68 -4.32 -10.05
C ILE A 1015 40.09 -3.00 -10.54
N ARG A 1016 39.33 -3.09 -11.63
CA ARG A 1016 38.72 -1.95 -12.32
C ARG A 1016 37.21 -2.03 -12.27
N TYR A 1017 36.60 -0.98 -11.75
CA TYR A 1017 35.17 -0.76 -11.79
C TYR A 1017 34.84 0.16 -12.97
N ASN A 1018 33.96 -0.25 -13.86
CA ASN A 1018 33.44 0.61 -14.93
C ASN A 1018 32.00 0.97 -14.57
N ILE A 1019 31.72 2.26 -14.42
CA ILE A 1019 30.46 2.75 -13.90
C ILE A 1019 29.86 3.70 -14.93
N ASP A 1020 28.73 3.30 -15.47
CA ASP A 1020 27.87 4.14 -16.29
C ASP A 1020 26.80 4.76 -15.39
N TYR A 1021 26.61 6.06 -15.48
CA TYR A 1021 25.65 6.80 -14.66
C TYR A 1021 25.05 7.97 -15.42
N ILE A 1022 23.86 8.38 -15.04
CA ILE A 1022 23.24 9.61 -15.54
C ILE A 1022 23.63 10.73 -14.59
N ASP A 1023 24.27 11.76 -15.13
CA ASP A 1023 24.60 12.95 -14.35
C ASP A 1023 23.36 13.82 -14.06
N SER A 1024 23.52 14.80 -13.19
CA SER A 1024 22.51 15.82 -12.87
C SER A 1024 21.93 16.56 -14.08
N GLY A 1025 22.51 16.41 -15.27
CA GLY A 1025 22.03 16.98 -16.52
C GLY A 1025 21.13 16.06 -17.35
N GLY A 1026 20.90 14.82 -16.89
CA GLY A 1026 20.22 13.79 -17.66
C GLY A 1026 21.10 13.17 -18.76
N ASN A 1027 22.43 13.40 -18.72
CA ASN A 1027 23.35 12.86 -19.73
C ASN A 1027 24.04 11.60 -19.21
N SER A 1028 24.21 10.62 -20.08
CA SER A 1028 25.00 9.42 -19.79
C SER A 1028 26.48 9.75 -19.68
N GLN A 1029 27.09 9.33 -18.57
CA GLN A 1029 28.51 9.43 -18.28
C GLN A 1029 29.08 8.03 -18.04
N SER A 1030 30.37 7.85 -18.30
CA SER A 1030 31.10 6.61 -18.00
C SER A 1030 32.41 6.92 -17.27
N LYS A 1031 32.72 6.17 -16.21
CA LYS A 1031 33.95 6.35 -15.45
C LYS A 1031 34.54 5.02 -15.00
N SER A 1032 35.87 4.92 -15.09
CA SER A 1032 36.63 3.77 -14.60
C SER A 1032 37.38 4.12 -13.32
N ILE A 1033 37.24 3.30 -12.28
CA ILE A 1033 37.95 3.41 -11.01
C ILE A 1033 38.88 2.21 -10.87
N ASP A 1034 40.17 2.46 -10.64
CA ASP A 1034 41.18 1.41 -10.45
C ASP A 1034 41.58 1.32 -8.96
N LYS A 1035 41.63 0.10 -8.43
CA LYS A 1035 42.16 -0.21 -7.10
C LYS A 1035 43.17 -1.36 -7.15
N HIS A 1036 44.10 -1.35 -6.19
CA HIS A 1036 45.15 -2.35 -6.01
C HIS A 1036 44.90 -3.07 -4.68
N PHE A 1037 45.22 -4.36 -4.61
CA PHE A 1037 45.16 -5.12 -3.35
C PHE A 1037 46.38 -4.83 -2.49
N ASP A 1038 46.25 -5.07 -1.19
CA ASP A 1038 47.36 -4.94 -0.24
C ASP A 1038 48.56 -5.83 -0.60
N ASP A 1039 49.77 -5.34 -0.28
CA ASP A 1039 51.00 -6.12 -0.31
C ASP A 1039 50.90 -7.32 0.65
N MET A 1040 51.47 -8.46 0.26
CA MET A 1040 51.55 -9.65 1.11
C MET A 1040 52.93 -10.29 1.02
N THR A 1041 53.46 -10.70 2.18
CA THR A 1041 54.73 -11.44 2.27
C THR A 1041 54.47 -12.86 2.77
N VAL A 1042 54.99 -13.86 2.05
CA VAL A 1042 54.92 -15.27 2.40
C VAL A 1042 56.33 -15.80 2.65
N ASN A 1043 56.58 -16.39 3.81
CA ASN A 1043 57.84 -17.07 4.10
C ASN A 1043 57.72 -18.55 3.76
N VAL A 1044 58.44 -19.00 2.73
CA VAL A 1044 58.42 -20.39 2.29
C VAL A 1044 59.56 -21.17 2.93
N THR A 1045 59.25 -22.11 3.81
CA THR A 1045 60.22 -22.99 4.46
C THR A 1045 60.46 -24.25 3.64
N MET A 1046 61.61 -24.88 3.85
CA MET A 1046 61.92 -26.19 3.29
C MET A 1046 62.57 -27.03 4.37
N THR A 1047 61.86 -28.05 4.82
CA THR A 1047 62.35 -29.03 5.78
C THR A 1047 63.20 -30.04 5.04
N VAL A 1048 64.49 -30.06 5.35
CA VAL A 1048 65.42 -31.06 4.81
C VAL A 1048 65.64 -32.11 5.88
N ASP A 1049 65.11 -33.32 5.67
CA ASP A 1049 65.46 -34.48 6.48
C ASP A 1049 66.86 -34.96 6.06
N ILE A 1050 67.82 -34.92 6.99
CA ILE A 1050 69.24 -35.22 6.74
C ILE A 1050 69.61 -36.65 7.15
N ASN A 1051 68.63 -37.53 7.36
CA ASN A 1051 68.83 -38.92 7.77
C ASN A 1051 69.19 -39.87 6.63
#